data_AF-A0A2N1XPS1-F1
#
_entry.id   AF-A0A2N1XPS1-F1
#
_cell.length_a   1.000
_cell.length_b   1.000
_cell.length_c   1.000
_cell.angle_alpha   90.00
_cell.angle_beta   90.00
_cell.angle_gamma   90.00
#
_symmetry.space_group_name_H-M   'P 1'
#
loop_
_entity.id
_entity.type
_entity.pdbx_description
1 polymer ?
#
loop_
_entity_poly.entity_id
_entity_poly.type
_entity_poly.pdbx_seq_one_letter_code
_entity_poly.pdbx_strand_id
1 'polypeptide(L)'
;MLTDAQYDLLRQTAFQLDNLSVEQLENIAGLADAGGLSDAQLLEFLQVANLLYRGGQPLISDAVYDTVFLAELQRRQPRHPFLHTVEPEPAWTLKTLPLPEKMLSTEKAYSQDGIEKWLARVQKAAGELNLDFARLVFKATPKLDGYAAFDDGRVFYTRGDGSKGTDISRVFERGLSVAGNGARGQGAGEIVVSRRYFQDHLAGVFENTRNFQASIIKEKELEAHALAAIQAKAAVFFPFAQLPSWQGTAAQIRAEFDTLVTEIYGWLDYDVDGVVFEVIDASLKQALGATRHHHRWQIAFKTNALSVKVKVLGVTPQTSRSGRVNPVAELEPTQLSGALIARATAHHYGMVKNLGIGPGTLIELTRSGLVIPKIERVLKAQTPQIPERCPSCGSHLVWDSDYLYCLNKTKCPAQIEHTIEHFFRTLANVDGFGQKTIEKLHAEGIDSVYAVYQLTTTRLIAMGFGEKTAQNLIDQLQRSRSVAIEDWRFLGAFGIYRMGLGNCERLLRHYRLRDIFSLTVDDIVTIEGFAEKTAAAVVECLAQAQADFKRIFQLGFNLIPTDTSNDAPDDSPIKGKTIVFTGTMAQGSRDAMKKEAKRLGAIVSASVTGKTDFLVTGEKVGATKVVDARDKSVKVITEAQYRDLIS
;
A
#
# COMPACT_ATOMS: atom_id res chain seq x y z
N MET A 1 -37.65 -17.92 -17.37
CA MET A 1 -36.36 -17.84 -18.07
C MET A 1 -35.32 -17.27 -17.13
N LEU A 2 -34.24 -18.01 -16.86
CA LEU A 2 -33.04 -17.47 -16.22
C LEU A 2 -32.61 -16.21 -16.98
N THR A 3 -32.17 -15.19 -16.25
CA THR A 3 -31.66 -13.97 -16.88
C THR A 3 -30.34 -14.26 -17.60
N ASP A 4 -29.98 -13.46 -18.60
CA ASP A 4 -28.67 -13.59 -19.27
C ASP A 4 -27.51 -13.54 -18.26
N ALA A 5 -27.66 -12.74 -17.19
CA ALA A 5 -26.70 -12.67 -16.09
C ALA A 5 -26.59 -14.00 -15.29
N GLN A 6 -27.69 -14.72 -15.09
CA GLN A 6 -27.69 -16.04 -14.43
C GLN A 6 -27.07 -17.11 -15.34
N TYR A 7 -27.38 -17.08 -16.64
CA TYR A 7 -26.77 -17.95 -17.63
C TYR A 7 -25.25 -17.75 -17.72
N ASP A 8 -24.81 -16.51 -17.76
CA ASP A 8 -23.38 -16.18 -17.82
C ASP A 8 -22.65 -16.59 -16.54
N LEU A 9 -23.29 -16.46 -15.37
CA LEU A 9 -22.70 -16.91 -14.10
C LEU A 9 -22.52 -18.44 -14.05
N LEU A 10 -23.50 -19.20 -14.55
CA LEU A 10 -23.40 -20.66 -14.65
C LEU A 10 -22.32 -21.08 -15.66
N ARG A 11 -22.17 -20.36 -16.77
CA ARG A 11 -21.08 -20.61 -17.74
C ARG A 11 -19.70 -20.27 -17.17
N GLN A 12 -19.56 -19.14 -16.48
CA GLN A 12 -18.29 -18.65 -15.93
C GLN A 12 -17.75 -19.55 -14.81
N THR A 13 -18.63 -20.23 -14.08
CA THR A 13 -18.24 -21.18 -13.03
C THR A 13 -17.86 -22.56 -13.55
N ALA A 14 -18.01 -22.80 -14.86
CA ALA A 14 -17.89 -24.11 -15.48
C ALA A 14 -18.75 -25.18 -14.77
N PHE A 15 -19.84 -24.77 -14.10
CA PHE A 15 -20.74 -25.68 -13.42
C PHE A 15 -21.51 -26.49 -14.48
N GLN A 16 -21.36 -27.80 -14.45
CA GLN A 16 -22.06 -28.70 -15.37
C GLN A 16 -23.36 -29.16 -14.71
N LEU A 17 -24.45 -29.07 -15.45
CA LEU A 17 -25.72 -29.65 -15.05
C LEU A 17 -25.74 -31.10 -15.50
N ASP A 18 -25.71 -32.01 -14.55
CA ASP A 18 -25.67 -33.45 -14.81
C ASP A 18 -27.07 -34.08 -14.64
N ASN A 19 -27.95 -33.48 -13.84
CA ASN A 19 -29.23 -34.05 -13.42
C ASN A 19 -30.45 -33.18 -13.78
N LEU A 20 -30.25 -31.91 -14.14
CA LEU A 20 -31.28 -30.94 -14.47
C LEU A 20 -30.98 -30.24 -15.80
N SER A 21 -32.02 -29.98 -16.60
CA SER A 21 -31.92 -28.98 -17.67
C SER A 21 -32.15 -27.58 -17.11
N VAL A 22 -31.75 -26.56 -17.86
CA VAL A 22 -31.99 -25.17 -17.45
C VAL A 22 -33.48 -24.86 -17.33
N GLU A 23 -34.31 -25.43 -18.20
CA GLU A 23 -35.76 -25.32 -18.13
C GLU A 23 -36.32 -25.97 -16.85
N GLN A 24 -35.72 -27.07 -16.39
CA GLN A 24 -36.09 -27.71 -15.14
C GLN A 24 -35.70 -26.87 -13.91
N LEU A 25 -34.54 -26.20 -13.91
CA LEU A 25 -34.14 -25.29 -12.82
C LEU A 25 -35.19 -24.19 -12.60
N GLU A 26 -35.73 -23.63 -13.68
CA GLU A 26 -36.75 -22.57 -13.59
C GLU A 26 -38.08 -23.08 -13.05
N ASN A 27 -38.51 -24.25 -13.52
CA ASN A 27 -39.73 -24.88 -13.04
C ASN A 27 -39.61 -25.23 -11.55
N ILE A 28 -38.44 -25.71 -11.12
CA ILE A 28 -38.16 -26.04 -9.73
C ILE A 28 -38.13 -24.78 -8.85
N ALA A 29 -37.56 -23.67 -9.34
CA ALA A 29 -37.54 -22.40 -8.61
C ALA A 29 -38.94 -21.84 -8.30
N GLY A 30 -39.95 -22.22 -9.06
CA GLY A 30 -41.36 -21.87 -8.84
C GLY A 30 -42.15 -22.84 -7.96
N LEU A 31 -41.57 -23.95 -7.52
CA LEU A 31 -42.27 -24.93 -6.69
C LEU A 31 -42.41 -24.46 -5.24
N ALA A 32 -43.56 -24.76 -4.63
CA ALA A 32 -43.82 -24.54 -3.21
C ALA A 32 -43.32 -25.70 -2.32
N ASP A 33 -42.93 -26.82 -2.91
CA ASP A 33 -42.35 -27.97 -2.23
C ASP A 33 -41.23 -28.62 -3.05
N ALA A 34 -40.30 -29.30 -2.37
CA ALA A 34 -39.20 -30.06 -2.96
C ALA A 34 -39.46 -31.58 -2.94
N GLY A 35 -40.67 -32.01 -2.57
CA GLY A 35 -41.03 -33.40 -2.29
C GLY A 35 -40.88 -34.31 -3.51
N GLY A 36 -41.22 -33.79 -4.69
CA GLY A 36 -41.18 -34.52 -5.97
C GLY A 36 -39.79 -34.65 -6.62
N LEU A 37 -38.76 -34.00 -6.09
CA LEU A 37 -37.41 -34.06 -6.66
C LEU A 37 -36.67 -35.33 -6.21
N SER A 38 -35.87 -35.91 -7.10
CA SER A 38 -34.88 -36.90 -6.66
C SER A 38 -33.76 -36.23 -5.85
N ASP A 39 -33.05 -36.99 -5.02
CA ASP A 39 -31.99 -36.43 -4.18
C ASP A 39 -30.86 -35.77 -4.99
N ALA A 40 -30.52 -36.32 -6.16
CA ALA A 40 -29.53 -35.74 -7.06
C ALA A 40 -30.00 -34.40 -7.66
N GLN A 41 -31.28 -34.32 -8.05
CA GLN A 41 -31.88 -33.09 -8.57
C GLN A 41 -32.02 -32.02 -7.49
N LEU A 42 -32.42 -32.40 -6.28
CA LEU A 42 -32.50 -31.48 -5.14
C LEU A 42 -31.13 -30.90 -4.79
N LEU A 43 -30.08 -31.74 -4.78
CA LEU A 43 -28.72 -31.31 -4.51
C LEU A 43 -28.18 -30.37 -5.60
N GLU A 44 -28.33 -30.74 -6.88
CA GLU A 44 -27.85 -29.92 -7.99
C GLU A 44 -28.59 -28.57 -8.06
N PHE A 45 -29.90 -28.56 -7.79
CA PHE A 45 -30.67 -27.32 -7.68
C PHE A 45 -30.17 -26.43 -6.52
N LEU A 46 -29.89 -27.01 -5.34
CA LEU A 46 -29.34 -26.28 -4.19
C LEU A 46 -27.95 -25.70 -4.47
N GLN A 47 -27.11 -26.42 -5.22
CA GLN A 47 -25.78 -25.94 -5.64
C GLN A 47 -25.92 -24.76 -6.60
N VAL A 48 -26.77 -24.88 -7.61
CA VAL A 48 -27.03 -23.81 -8.58
C VAL A 48 -27.64 -22.57 -7.91
N ALA A 49 -28.65 -22.75 -7.06
CA ALA A 49 -29.29 -21.64 -6.37
C ALA A 49 -28.33 -20.91 -5.42
N ASN A 50 -27.48 -21.65 -4.69
CA ASN A 50 -26.43 -21.06 -3.84
C ASN A 50 -25.37 -20.32 -4.67
N LEU A 51 -24.93 -20.90 -5.78
CA LEU A 51 -23.96 -20.29 -6.68
C LEU A 51 -24.49 -18.97 -7.28
N LEU A 52 -25.72 -18.98 -7.78
CA LEU A 52 -26.40 -17.80 -8.32
C LEU A 52 -26.65 -16.72 -7.26
N TYR A 53 -27.07 -17.11 -6.05
CA TYR A 53 -27.23 -16.21 -4.91
C TYR A 53 -25.91 -15.50 -4.58
N ARG A 54 -24.84 -16.27 -4.45
CA ARG A 54 -23.51 -15.75 -4.12
C ARG A 54 -22.88 -14.91 -5.24
N GLY A 55 -23.28 -15.11 -6.49
CA GLY A 55 -22.94 -14.24 -7.61
C GLY A 55 -23.81 -12.98 -7.73
N GLY A 56 -24.71 -12.73 -6.76
CA GLY A 56 -25.58 -11.56 -6.73
C GLY A 56 -26.76 -11.61 -7.70
N GLN A 57 -27.09 -12.79 -8.24
CA GLN A 57 -28.20 -13.02 -9.18
C GLN A 57 -29.11 -14.17 -8.68
N PRO A 58 -29.70 -14.06 -7.47
CA PRO A 58 -30.41 -15.16 -6.84
C PRO A 58 -31.55 -15.72 -7.69
N LEU A 59 -31.63 -17.05 -7.78
CA LEU A 59 -32.70 -17.76 -8.50
C LEU A 59 -34.00 -17.83 -7.68
N ILE A 60 -33.85 -17.98 -6.36
CA ILE A 60 -34.92 -18.00 -5.36
C ILE A 60 -34.49 -17.16 -4.17
N SER A 61 -35.43 -16.77 -3.30
CA SER A 61 -35.09 -16.05 -2.07
C SER A 61 -34.48 -16.97 -1.02
N ASP A 62 -33.69 -16.40 -0.11
CA ASP A 62 -33.04 -17.13 1.00
C ASP A 62 -34.06 -17.89 1.85
N ALA A 63 -35.21 -17.26 2.11
CA ALA A 63 -36.30 -17.90 2.83
C ALA A 63 -36.80 -19.17 2.13
N VAL A 64 -36.96 -19.13 0.80
CA VAL A 64 -37.39 -20.30 0.02
C VAL A 64 -36.27 -21.35 -0.05
N TYR A 65 -35.02 -20.91 -0.23
CA TYR A 65 -33.85 -21.78 -0.24
C TYR A 65 -33.74 -22.59 1.07
N ASP A 66 -33.80 -21.91 2.22
CA ASP A 66 -33.62 -22.52 3.53
C ASP A 66 -34.81 -23.38 3.95
N THR A 67 -36.04 -22.86 3.80
CA THR A 67 -37.23 -23.48 4.40
C THR A 67 -37.87 -24.57 3.53
N VAL A 68 -37.63 -24.57 2.21
CA VAL A 68 -38.22 -25.53 1.28
C VAL A 68 -37.19 -26.55 0.82
N PHE A 69 -36.10 -26.08 0.18
CA PHE A 69 -35.16 -26.98 -0.49
C PHE A 69 -34.08 -27.51 0.46
N LEU A 70 -33.46 -26.65 1.26
CA LEU A 70 -32.40 -27.04 2.19
C LEU A 70 -32.96 -27.87 3.35
N ALA A 71 -34.12 -27.48 3.90
CA ALA A 71 -34.84 -28.25 4.91
C ALA A 71 -35.21 -29.65 4.42
N GLU A 72 -35.61 -29.80 3.14
CA GLU A 72 -35.92 -31.11 2.57
C GLU A 72 -34.65 -31.97 2.40
N LEU A 73 -33.51 -31.38 2.00
CA LEU A 73 -32.23 -32.10 1.96
C LEU A 73 -31.78 -32.52 3.38
N GLN A 74 -31.94 -31.65 4.38
CA GLN A 74 -31.65 -31.96 5.79
C GLN A 74 -32.53 -33.11 6.31
N ARG A 75 -33.81 -33.12 5.94
CA ARG A 75 -34.76 -34.17 6.32
C ARG A 75 -34.39 -35.53 5.70
N ARG A 76 -34.00 -35.54 4.42
CA ARG A 76 -33.67 -36.77 3.69
C ARG A 76 -32.26 -37.29 3.99
N GLN A 77 -31.29 -36.38 4.04
CA GLN A 77 -29.87 -36.69 4.13
C GLN A 77 -29.16 -35.78 5.16
N PRO A 78 -29.46 -35.90 6.46
CA PRO A 78 -28.96 -35.00 7.50
C PRO A 78 -27.43 -34.98 7.65
N ARG A 79 -26.73 -35.99 7.12
CA ARG A 79 -25.26 -36.08 7.13
C ARG A 79 -24.61 -35.77 5.78
N HIS A 80 -25.37 -35.26 4.80
CA HIS A 80 -24.81 -34.98 3.48
C HIS A 80 -23.71 -33.90 3.56
N PRO A 81 -22.54 -34.10 2.92
CA PRO A 81 -21.42 -33.15 3.02
C PRO A 81 -21.77 -31.70 2.66
N PHE A 82 -22.70 -31.49 1.73
CA PHE A 82 -23.19 -30.16 1.35
C PHE A 82 -23.78 -29.35 2.52
N LEU A 83 -24.36 -30.02 3.53
CA LEU A 83 -24.96 -29.36 4.70
C LEU A 83 -23.91 -28.91 5.74
N HIS A 84 -22.72 -29.49 5.69
CA HIS A 84 -21.67 -29.33 6.71
C HIS A 84 -20.39 -28.69 6.16
N THR A 85 -20.31 -28.54 4.84
CA THR A 85 -19.18 -27.90 4.16
C THR A 85 -19.55 -26.46 3.87
N VAL A 86 -18.82 -25.51 4.45
CA VAL A 86 -18.91 -24.11 4.04
C VAL A 86 -18.31 -24.03 2.64
N GLU A 87 -19.17 -23.96 1.62
CA GLU A 87 -18.70 -23.78 0.26
C GLU A 87 -17.89 -22.47 0.17
N PRO A 88 -16.77 -22.43 -0.55
CA PRO A 88 -16.00 -21.20 -0.72
C PRO A 88 -16.87 -20.10 -1.35
N GLU A 89 -16.73 -18.86 -0.87
CA GLU A 89 -17.33 -17.71 -1.54
C GLU A 89 -16.83 -17.65 -2.99
N PRO A 90 -17.71 -17.51 -3.99
CA PRO A 90 -17.30 -17.15 -5.33
C PRO A 90 -16.50 -15.86 -5.26
N ALA A 91 -15.34 -15.86 -5.89
CA ALA A 91 -14.24 -14.94 -5.62
C ALA A 91 -14.45 -13.49 -6.13
N TRP A 92 -15.68 -12.96 -6.12
CA TRP A 92 -16.04 -11.71 -6.80
C TRP A 92 -16.34 -10.52 -5.89
N THR A 93 -15.70 -10.47 -4.73
CA THR A 93 -15.47 -9.23 -3.99
C THR A 93 -14.04 -8.76 -4.26
N LEU A 94 -13.85 -7.87 -5.26
CA LEU A 94 -12.60 -7.17 -5.67
C LEU A 94 -11.32 -7.74 -5.03
N LYS A 95 -10.96 -8.96 -5.42
CA LYS A 95 -9.82 -9.66 -4.84
C LYS A 95 -8.55 -9.08 -5.44
N THR A 96 -7.87 -8.23 -4.67
CA THR A 96 -6.51 -7.85 -5.03
C THR A 96 -5.64 -9.12 -5.04
N LEU A 97 -5.04 -9.42 -6.18
CA LEU A 97 -4.17 -10.56 -6.40
C LEU A 97 -2.71 -10.15 -6.17
N PRO A 98 -1.86 -11.02 -5.63
CA PRO A 98 -0.43 -10.77 -5.59
C PRO A 98 0.10 -10.62 -7.03
N LEU A 99 0.89 -9.58 -7.26
CA LEU A 99 1.57 -9.40 -8.53
C LEU A 99 2.68 -10.45 -8.69
N PRO A 100 2.89 -11.02 -9.89
CA PRO A 100 4.00 -11.94 -10.14
C PRO A 100 5.37 -11.33 -9.85
N GLU A 101 5.50 -10.02 -10.09
CA GLU A 101 6.67 -9.23 -9.75
C GLU A 101 6.25 -7.89 -9.13
N LYS A 102 7.04 -7.39 -8.17
CA LYS A 102 6.75 -6.10 -7.53
C LYS A 102 6.89 -4.95 -8.53
N MET A 103 5.81 -4.19 -8.70
CA MET A 103 5.81 -2.96 -9.50
C MET A 103 6.19 -1.75 -8.63
N LEU A 104 7.48 -1.43 -8.60
CA LEU A 104 8.00 -0.27 -7.90
C LEU A 104 7.81 1.04 -8.70
N SER A 105 7.90 2.18 -8.01
CA SER A 105 7.98 3.49 -8.65
C SER A 105 9.38 3.74 -9.20
N THR A 106 9.55 4.82 -9.98
CA THR A 106 10.85 5.40 -10.34
C THR A 106 11.25 6.51 -9.37
N GLU A 107 12.55 6.59 -9.05
CA GLU A 107 13.17 7.80 -8.48
C GLU A 107 13.06 8.94 -9.49
N LYS A 108 12.95 10.20 -9.03
CA LYS A 108 12.71 11.36 -9.90
C LYS A 108 13.83 12.38 -9.75
N ALA A 109 14.32 12.88 -10.88
CA ALA A 109 15.19 14.05 -10.97
C ALA A 109 14.49 15.16 -11.76
N TYR A 110 14.64 16.40 -11.32
CA TYR A 110 14.06 17.59 -11.96
C TYR A 110 15.12 18.51 -12.57
N SER A 111 16.38 18.07 -12.52
CA SER A 111 17.54 18.78 -13.05
C SER A 111 18.55 17.77 -13.58
N GLN A 112 19.40 18.23 -14.51
CA GLN A 112 20.53 17.46 -15.01
C GLN A 112 21.49 17.06 -13.87
N ASP A 113 21.68 17.93 -12.87
CA ASP A 113 22.44 17.61 -11.65
C ASP A 113 21.88 16.39 -10.90
N GLY A 114 20.55 16.22 -10.88
CA GLY A 114 19.92 15.02 -10.32
C GLY A 114 20.28 13.74 -11.08
N ILE A 115 20.39 13.82 -12.40
CA ILE A 115 20.83 12.71 -13.25
C ILE A 115 22.33 12.44 -13.05
N GLU A 116 23.15 13.47 -12.92
CA GLU A 116 24.59 13.31 -12.66
C GLU A 116 24.85 12.64 -11.30
N LYS A 117 24.10 13.03 -10.26
CA LYS A 117 24.15 12.35 -8.95
C LYS A 117 23.79 10.87 -9.04
N TRP A 118 22.83 10.52 -9.88
CA TRP A 118 22.50 9.12 -10.13
C TRP A 118 23.61 8.39 -10.89
N LEU A 119 24.16 8.98 -11.96
CA LEU A 119 25.31 8.43 -12.69
C LEU A 119 26.51 8.18 -11.76
N ALA A 120 26.81 9.09 -10.84
CA ALA A 120 27.87 8.92 -9.85
C ALA A 120 27.62 7.73 -8.91
N ARG A 121 26.37 7.47 -8.51
CA ARG A 121 26.03 6.27 -7.71
C ARG A 121 26.22 4.98 -8.52
N VAL A 122 25.82 4.99 -9.80
CA VAL A 122 26.04 3.85 -10.70
C VAL A 122 27.54 3.61 -10.91
N GLN A 123 28.33 4.67 -11.09
CA GLN A 123 29.80 4.60 -11.22
C GLN A 123 30.45 3.99 -9.98
N LYS A 124 30.03 4.40 -8.78
CA LYS A 124 30.54 3.82 -7.54
C LYS A 124 30.27 2.31 -7.47
N ALA A 125 29.03 1.89 -7.76
CA ALA A 125 28.67 0.48 -7.77
C ALA A 125 29.41 -0.32 -8.85
N ALA A 126 29.64 0.28 -10.04
CA ALA A 126 30.44 -0.33 -11.09
C ALA A 126 31.89 -0.58 -10.64
N GLY A 127 32.49 0.39 -9.92
CA GLY A 127 33.81 0.25 -9.33
C GLY A 127 33.90 -0.88 -8.30
N GLU A 128 32.87 -1.07 -7.48
CA GLU A 128 32.78 -2.19 -6.52
C GLU A 128 32.71 -3.56 -7.21
N LEU A 129 32.23 -3.61 -8.46
CA LEU A 129 32.16 -4.81 -9.30
C LEU A 129 33.31 -4.94 -10.30
N ASN A 130 34.30 -4.04 -10.29
CA ASN A 130 35.37 -3.96 -11.28
C ASN A 130 34.87 -3.82 -12.74
N LEU A 131 33.74 -3.15 -12.95
CA LEU A 131 33.21 -2.82 -14.27
C LEU A 131 33.73 -1.46 -14.74
N ASP A 132 34.11 -1.37 -16.01
CA ASP A 132 34.50 -0.10 -16.64
C ASP A 132 33.26 0.76 -16.91
N PHE A 133 33.05 1.77 -16.06
CA PHE A 133 31.91 2.69 -16.15
C PHE A 133 31.81 3.39 -17.52
N ALA A 134 32.94 3.66 -18.18
CA ALA A 134 32.94 4.34 -19.48
C ALA A 134 32.34 3.48 -20.60
N ARG A 135 32.34 2.15 -20.42
CA ARG A 135 31.79 1.17 -21.38
C ARG A 135 30.37 0.72 -21.05
N LEU A 136 29.83 1.13 -19.91
CA LEU A 136 28.46 0.78 -19.54
C LEU A 136 27.47 1.43 -20.50
N VAL A 137 26.51 0.63 -20.93
CA VAL A 137 25.42 1.07 -21.79
C VAL A 137 24.21 1.39 -20.94
N PHE A 138 23.65 2.56 -21.20
CA PHE A 138 22.44 3.08 -20.60
C PHE A 138 21.35 3.10 -21.65
N LYS A 139 20.11 2.92 -21.19
CA LYS A 139 18.90 3.03 -22.00
C LYS A 139 18.11 4.25 -21.55
N ALA A 140 17.56 5.00 -22.51
CA ALA A 140 16.62 6.08 -22.25
C ALA A 140 15.30 5.83 -22.99
N THR A 141 14.18 5.87 -22.28
CA THR A 141 12.83 5.62 -22.82
C THR A 141 11.86 6.74 -22.44
N PRO A 142 10.84 7.03 -23.26
CA PRO A 142 9.79 7.97 -22.88
C PRO A 142 9.04 7.44 -21.66
N LYS A 143 8.83 8.32 -20.66
CA LYS A 143 8.02 7.99 -19.50
C LYS A 143 6.56 8.30 -19.81
N LEU A 144 5.81 7.28 -20.18
CA LEU A 144 4.38 7.41 -20.47
C LEU A 144 3.61 7.93 -19.24
N ASP A 145 2.67 8.83 -19.48
CA ASP A 145 1.69 9.31 -18.50
C ASP A 145 0.38 8.53 -18.64
N GLY A 146 0.40 7.32 -18.07
CA GLY A 146 -0.65 6.33 -18.23
C GLY A 146 -1.30 5.88 -16.92
N TYR A 147 -2.05 4.78 -17.04
CA TYR A 147 -2.42 3.91 -15.93
C TYR A 147 -1.54 2.65 -15.86
N ALA A 148 -0.72 2.54 -14.82
CA ALA A 148 0.25 1.45 -14.67
C ALA A 148 -0.42 0.09 -14.46
N ALA A 149 0.02 -0.90 -15.23
CA ALA A 149 -0.50 -2.26 -15.20
C ALA A 149 0.60 -3.31 -15.46
N PHE A 150 0.33 -4.56 -15.08
CA PHE A 150 1.20 -5.71 -15.33
C PHE A 150 0.43 -6.78 -16.07
N ASP A 151 1.00 -7.33 -17.13
CA ASP A 151 0.39 -8.43 -17.87
C ASP A 151 1.29 -9.66 -17.85
N ASP A 152 0.84 -10.72 -17.19
CA ASP A 152 1.58 -12.00 -17.12
C ASP A 152 1.20 -12.98 -18.25
N GLY A 153 0.28 -12.55 -19.13
CA GLY A 153 -0.19 -13.31 -20.28
C GLY A 153 -1.45 -14.11 -20.00
N ARG A 154 -1.79 -14.31 -18.73
CA ARG A 154 -3.06 -14.89 -18.28
C ARG A 154 -3.93 -13.81 -17.67
N VAL A 155 -3.40 -13.12 -16.67
CA VAL A 155 -4.07 -12.08 -15.90
C VAL A 155 -3.42 -10.73 -16.19
N PHE A 156 -4.28 -9.73 -16.34
CA PHE A 156 -3.88 -8.33 -16.44
C PHE A 156 -4.18 -7.64 -15.11
N TYR A 157 -3.17 -7.10 -14.44
CA TYR A 157 -3.29 -6.53 -13.11
C TYR A 157 -3.14 -5.01 -13.15
N THR A 158 -3.91 -4.28 -12.35
CA THR A 158 -3.52 -2.92 -11.97
C THR A 158 -2.27 -2.97 -11.10
N ARG A 159 -1.52 -1.87 -11.02
CA ARG A 159 -0.39 -1.79 -10.09
C ARG A 159 -0.79 -1.93 -8.61
N GLY A 160 -1.97 -1.44 -8.21
CA GLY A 160 -2.41 -1.39 -6.82
C GLY A 160 -1.39 -0.76 -5.87
N ASP A 161 -0.97 -1.50 -4.83
CA ASP A 161 0.05 -1.04 -3.87
C ASP A 161 1.50 -1.37 -4.32
N GLY A 162 1.65 -1.96 -5.51
CA GLY A 162 2.93 -2.41 -6.07
C GLY A 162 3.32 -3.83 -5.68
N SER A 163 2.60 -4.48 -4.75
CA SER A 163 2.73 -5.91 -4.41
C SER A 163 1.45 -6.69 -4.69
N LYS A 164 0.28 -6.05 -4.58
CA LYS A 164 -1.02 -6.59 -4.94
C LYS A 164 -1.75 -5.62 -5.86
N GLY A 165 -2.43 -6.18 -6.87
CA GLY A 165 -3.16 -5.47 -7.91
C GLY A 165 -4.54 -6.05 -8.14
N THR A 166 -5.43 -5.30 -8.79
CA THR A 166 -6.76 -5.79 -9.17
C THR A 166 -6.71 -6.45 -10.54
N ASP A 167 -7.37 -7.59 -10.71
CA ASP A 167 -7.57 -8.20 -12.03
C ASP A 167 -8.45 -7.29 -12.91
N ILE A 168 -7.91 -6.90 -14.06
CA ILE A 168 -8.51 -6.09 -15.12
C ILE A 168 -8.43 -6.80 -16.48
N SER A 169 -8.33 -8.13 -16.52
CA SER A 169 -8.24 -8.94 -17.74
C SER A 169 -9.40 -8.69 -18.71
N ARG A 170 -10.58 -8.39 -18.16
CA ARG A 170 -11.78 -7.92 -18.90
C ARG A 170 -11.52 -6.79 -19.89
N VAL A 171 -10.50 -5.95 -19.67
CA VAL A 171 -10.20 -4.84 -20.56
C VAL A 171 -9.66 -5.35 -21.90
N PHE A 172 -8.90 -6.46 -21.90
CA PHE A 172 -8.50 -7.15 -23.13
C PHE A 172 -9.65 -7.89 -23.80
N GLU A 173 -10.56 -8.48 -23.02
CA GLU A 173 -11.80 -9.09 -23.54
C GLU A 173 -12.68 -8.06 -24.28
N ARG A 174 -12.67 -6.81 -23.79
CA ARG A 174 -13.33 -5.65 -24.42
C ARG A 174 -12.58 -5.11 -25.65
N GLY A 175 -11.46 -5.71 -26.04
CA GLY A 175 -10.74 -5.41 -27.27
C GLY A 175 -9.53 -4.48 -27.14
N LEU A 176 -9.07 -4.16 -25.91
CA LEU A 176 -7.83 -3.39 -25.73
C LEU A 176 -6.68 -4.11 -26.44
N SER A 177 -5.85 -3.38 -27.18
CA SER A 177 -4.72 -3.97 -27.90
C SER A 177 -3.39 -3.69 -27.20
N VAL A 178 -2.39 -4.52 -27.48
CA VAL A 178 -1.01 -4.33 -27.01
C VAL A 178 -0.23 -3.54 -28.07
N ALA A 179 0.42 -2.46 -27.67
CA ALA A 179 1.19 -1.58 -28.56
C ALA A 179 2.56 -2.16 -28.94
N GLY A 180 3.22 -1.53 -29.93
CA GLY A 180 4.61 -1.80 -30.30
C GLY A 180 4.88 -3.17 -30.94
N ASN A 181 3.91 -3.74 -31.66
CA ASN A 181 3.91 -5.14 -32.13
C ASN A 181 3.97 -6.16 -30.99
N GLY A 182 3.66 -5.74 -29.76
CA GLY A 182 3.66 -6.60 -28.59
C GLY A 182 2.50 -7.59 -28.57
N ALA A 183 2.64 -8.59 -27.70
CA ALA A 183 1.61 -9.55 -27.37
C ALA A 183 1.35 -9.52 -25.86
N ARG A 184 0.31 -10.21 -25.43
CA ARG A 184 0.04 -10.40 -24.01
C ARG A 184 1.25 -11.07 -23.31
N GLY A 185 1.45 -10.76 -22.03
CA GLY A 185 2.45 -11.42 -21.18
C GLY A 185 3.84 -10.78 -21.15
N GLN A 186 3.94 -9.49 -21.49
CA GLN A 186 5.22 -8.77 -21.50
C GLN A 186 5.53 -8.01 -20.19
N GLY A 187 4.81 -8.30 -19.13
CA GLY A 187 5.06 -7.75 -17.80
C GLY A 187 4.55 -6.32 -17.65
N ALA A 188 5.37 -5.46 -17.04
CA ALA A 188 4.97 -4.10 -16.67
C ALA A 188 4.82 -3.17 -17.89
N GLY A 189 3.80 -2.31 -17.84
CA GLY A 189 3.54 -1.29 -18.84
C GLY A 189 2.54 -0.24 -18.37
N GLU A 190 2.03 0.55 -19.31
CA GLU A 190 1.07 1.63 -19.07
C GLU A 190 -0.10 1.51 -20.05
N ILE A 191 -1.33 1.66 -19.55
CA ILE A 191 -2.50 1.88 -20.41
C ILE A 191 -2.50 3.35 -20.80
N VAL A 192 -2.48 3.62 -22.10
CA VAL A 192 -2.38 4.97 -22.67
C VAL A 192 -3.42 5.19 -23.76
N VAL A 193 -3.66 6.47 -24.08
CA VAL A 193 -4.54 6.91 -25.17
C VAL A 193 -3.79 7.88 -26.07
N SER A 194 -3.97 7.76 -27.38
CA SER A 194 -3.38 8.66 -28.38
C SER A 194 -3.74 10.12 -28.06
N ARG A 195 -2.73 11.01 -28.08
CA ARG A 195 -2.93 12.45 -27.86
C ARG A 195 -3.84 13.05 -28.92
N ARG A 196 -3.60 12.69 -30.18
CA ARG A 196 -4.43 13.13 -31.30
C ARG A 196 -5.89 12.68 -31.14
N TYR A 197 -6.11 11.39 -30.87
CA TYR A 197 -7.47 10.87 -30.65
C TYR A 197 -8.15 11.54 -29.46
N PHE A 198 -7.42 11.77 -28.37
CA PHE A 198 -7.96 12.45 -27.21
C PHE A 198 -8.40 13.88 -27.52
N GLN A 199 -7.56 14.65 -28.24
CA GLN A 199 -7.90 16.02 -28.65
C GLN A 199 -9.12 16.06 -29.57
N ASP A 200 -9.17 15.16 -30.55
CA ASP A 200 -10.22 15.15 -31.58
C ASP A 200 -11.57 14.65 -31.05
N HIS A 201 -11.59 13.73 -30.06
CA HIS A 201 -12.79 12.99 -29.68
C HIS A 201 -13.15 12.99 -28.19
N LEU A 202 -12.19 13.29 -27.30
CA LEU A 202 -12.37 13.09 -25.84
C LEU A 202 -12.21 14.36 -25.03
N ALA A 203 -11.50 15.38 -25.52
CA ALA A 203 -11.20 16.61 -24.78
C ALA A 203 -12.45 17.43 -24.41
N GLY A 204 -13.58 17.24 -25.10
CA GLY A 204 -14.87 17.85 -24.73
C GLY A 204 -15.57 17.17 -23.55
N VAL A 205 -15.14 15.96 -23.17
CA VAL A 205 -15.80 15.11 -22.15
C VAL A 205 -14.87 14.85 -20.96
N PHE A 206 -13.58 14.64 -21.22
CA PHE A 206 -12.58 14.32 -20.21
C PHE A 206 -11.58 15.48 -20.06
N GLU A 207 -11.24 15.82 -18.82
CA GLU A 207 -10.32 16.93 -18.52
C GLU A 207 -8.88 16.66 -18.98
N ASN A 208 -8.45 15.40 -18.95
CA ASN A 208 -7.13 14.95 -19.37
C ASN A 208 -7.12 13.45 -19.73
N THR A 209 -6.07 13.01 -20.42
CA THR A 209 -5.87 11.62 -20.87
C THR A 209 -5.87 10.63 -19.71
N ARG A 210 -5.32 11.00 -18.56
CA ARG A 210 -5.24 10.14 -17.37
C ARG A 210 -6.60 9.83 -16.76
N ASN A 211 -7.48 10.83 -16.67
CA ASN A 211 -8.86 10.66 -16.23
C ASN A 211 -9.60 9.69 -17.17
N PHE A 212 -9.39 9.83 -18.48
CA PHE A 212 -9.92 8.90 -19.47
C PHE A 212 -9.34 7.49 -19.32
N GLN A 213 -8.03 7.32 -19.18
CA GLN A 213 -7.40 6.00 -19.02
C GLN A 213 -7.95 5.25 -17.79
N ALA A 214 -8.25 5.96 -16.69
CA ALA A 214 -8.89 5.36 -15.51
C ALA A 214 -10.33 4.87 -15.80
N SER A 215 -11.02 5.45 -16.79
CA SER A 215 -12.34 4.98 -17.23
C SER A 215 -12.29 3.63 -17.94
N ILE A 216 -11.17 3.31 -18.61
CA ILE A 216 -10.97 2.07 -19.38
C ILE A 216 -10.98 0.84 -18.47
N ILE A 217 -10.50 0.98 -17.23
CA ILE A 217 -10.32 -0.13 -16.29
C ILE A 217 -11.54 -0.38 -15.38
N LYS A 218 -12.61 0.41 -15.54
CA LYS A 218 -13.83 0.30 -14.72
C LYS A 218 -14.43 -1.11 -14.82
N GLU A 219 -14.97 -1.58 -13.69
CA GLU A 219 -15.56 -2.92 -13.55
C GLU A 219 -16.91 -3.02 -14.27
N LYS A 220 -17.74 -1.98 -14.16
CA LYS A 220 -19.00 -1.83 -14.89
C LYS A 220 -18.79 -1.73 -16.40
N GLU A 221 -19.89 -1.77 -17.15
CA GLU A 221 -19.88 -1.51 -18.60
C GLU A 221 -19.10 -0.22 -18.92
N LEU A 222 -18.33 -0.27 -20.01
CA LEU A 222 -17.59 0.90 -20.47
C LEU A 222 -18.53 1.95 -21.02
N GLU A 223 -18.25 3.20 -20.68
CA GLU A 223 -18.85 4.34 -21.35
C GLU A 223 -18.54 4.28 -22.86
N ALA A 224 -19.47 4.75 -23.69
CA ALA A 224 -19.36 4.67 -25.15
C ALA A 224 -18.03 5.23 -25.68
N HIS A 225 -17.51 6.30 -25.07
CA HIS A 225 -16.23 6.90 -25.42
C HIS A 225 -15.02 5.98 -25.17
N ALA A 226 -15.04 5.20 -24.08
CA ALA A 226 -13.97 4.26 -23.77
C ALA A 226 -13.96 3.08 -24.75
N LEU A 227 -15.14 2.55 -25.08
CA LEU A 227 -15.28 1.48 -26.08
C LEU A 227 -14.85 1.96 -27.48
N ALA A 228 -15.25 3.17 -27.88
CA ALA A 228 -14.87 3.75 -29.17
C ALA A 228 -13.35 3.93 -29.31
N ALA A 229 -12.67 4.39 -28.26
CA ALA A 229 -11.21 4.54 -28.28
C ALA A 229 -10.48 3.19 -28.37
N ILE A 230 -11.00 2.16 -27.69
CA ILE A 230 -10.48 0.79 -27.76
C ILE A 230 -10.66 0.22 -29.18
N GLN A 231 -11.87 0.35 -29.75
CA GLN A 231 -12.17 -0.14 -31.10
C GLN A 231 -11.35 0.57 -32.17
N ALA A 232 -11.10 1.87 -32.01
CA ALA A 232 -10.23 2.66 -32.87
C ALA A 232 -8.74 2.33 -32.68
N LYS A 233 -8.37 1.45 -31.72
CA LYS A 233 -6.99 1.17 -31.29
C LYS A 233 -6.23 2.42 -30.85
N ALA A 234 -6.96 3.46 -30.46
CA ALA A 234 -6.40 4.69 -29.94
C ALA A 234 -6.03 4.56 -28.46
N ALA A 235 -6.72 3.68 -27.72
CA ALA A 235 -6.35 3.27 -26.39
C ALA A 235 -5.71 1.87 -26.41
N VAL A 236 -4.56 1.73 -25.76
CA VAL A 236 -3.73 0.53 -25.80
C VAL A 236 -3.04 0.27 -24.47
N PHE A 237 -2.67 -0.97 -24.21
CA PHE A 237 -1.63 -1.29 -23.23
C PHE A 237 -0.26 -1.22 -23.91
N PHE A 238 0.66 -0.44 -23.36
CA PHE A 238 2.02 -0.30 -23.89
C PHE A 238 3.02 -0.93 -22.91
N PRO A 239 3.51 -2.17 -23.18
CA PRO A 239 4.54 -2.79 -22.37
C PRO A 239 5.83 -1.98 -22.40
N PHE A 240 6.49 -1.81 -21.25
CA PHE A 240 7.76 -1.07 -21.20
C PHE A 240 8.87 -1.72 -22.04
N ALA A 241 8.79 -3.04 -22.25
CA ALA A 241 9.70 -3.78 -23.13
C ALA A 241 9.60 -3.37 -24.61
N GLN A 242 8.46 -2.82 -25.04
CA GLN A 242 8.23 -2.41 -26.44
C GLN A 242 8.47 -0.92 -26.68
N LEU A 243 8.78 -0.14 -25.63
CA LEU A 243 9.03 1.29 -25.80
C LEU A 243 10.26 1.51 -26.70
N PRO A 244 10.18 2.46 -27.66
CA PRO A 244 11.37 2.91 -28.37
C PRO A 244 12.39 3.42 -27.34
N SER A 245 13.66 3.10 -27.57
CA SER A 245 14.72 3.41 -26.63
C SER A 245 15.99 3.89 -27.32
N TRP A 246 16.61 4.91 -26.74
CA TRP A 246 17.98 5.29 -27.06
C TRP A 246 18.92 4.44 -26.23
N GLN A 247 20.07 4.08 -26.79
CA GLN A 247 21.14 3.39 -26.07
C GLN A 247 22.48 4.08 -26.29
N GLY A 248 23.23 4.29 -25.22
CA GLY A 248 24.54 4.92 -25.29
C GLY A 248 25.25 4.97 -23.94
N THR A 249 26.37 5.66 -23.90
CA THR A 249 27.25 5.74 -22.72
C THR A 249 26.88 6.90 -21.80
N ALA A 250 27.38 6.88 -20.56
CA ALA A 250 27.26 8.01 -19.64
C ALA A 250 27.86 9.31 -20.21
N ALA A 251 28.91 9.22 -21.03
CA ALA A 251 29.51 10.39 -21.68
C ALA A 251 28.54 11.03 -22.68
N GLN A 252 27.82 10.21 -23.46
CA GLN A 252 26.82 10.71 -24.40
C GLN A 252 25.60 11.31 -23.68
N ILE A 253 25.13 10.68 -22.59
CA ILE A 253 24.05 11.28 -21.76
C ILE A 253 24.46 12.68 -21.30
N ARG A 254 25.71 12.87 -20.87
CA ARG A 254 26.20 14.17 -20.40
C ARG A 254 26.32 15.20 -21.53
N ALA A 255 26.84 14.78 -22.68
CA ALA A 255 27.08 15.67 -23.81
C ALA A 255 25.80 16.11 -24.52
N GLU A 256 24.81 15.22 -24.60
CA GLU A 256 23.62 15.39 -25.44
C GLU A 256 22.32 15.47 -24.61
N PHE A 257 22.42 15.74 -23.31
CA PHE A 257 21.30 15.61 -22.36
C PHE A 257 20.00 16.29 -22.81
N ASP A 258 20.06 17.59 -23.13
CA ASP A 258 18.86 18.38 -23.47
C ASP A 258 18.25 17.95 -24.80
N THR A 259 19.09 17.65 -25.79
CA THR A 259 18.66 17.15 -27.11
C THR A 259 17.99 15.79 -26.97
N LEU A 260 18.65 14.86 -26.25
CA LEU A 260 18.14 13.51 -26.00
C LEU A 260 16.78 13.55 -25.31
N VAL A 261 16.64 14.37 -24.26
CA VAL A 261 15.37 14.52 -23.56
C VAL A 261 14.30 15.08 -24.50
N THR A 262 14.60 16.14 -25.24
CA THR A 262 13.63 16.81 -26.13
C THR A 262 13.12 15.87 -27.22
N GLU A 263 14.01 15.10 -27.84
CA GLU A 263 13.64 14.13 -28.88
C GLU A 263 12.75 13.02 -28.32
N ILE A 264 13.12 12.44 -27.17
CA ILE A 264 12.36 11.34 -26.56
C ILE A 264 10.92 11.74 -26.23
N TYR A 265 10.68 12.99 -25.80
CA TYR A 265 9.33 13.51 -25.57
C TYR A 265 8.45 13.51 -26.84
N GLY A 266 9.06 13.56 -28.03
CA GLY A 266 8.38 13.61 -29.32
C GLY A 266 8.19 12.26 -30.02
N TRP A 267 8.78 11.17 -29.51
CA TRP A 267 8.81 9.88 -30.22
C TRP A 267 7.45 9.20 -30.37
N LEU A 268 6.51 9.47 -29.48
CA LEU A 268 5.25 8.76 -29.39
C LEU A 268 4.06 9.72 -29.41
N ASP A 269 2.94 9.29 -29.99
CA ASP A 269 1.66 10.00 -29.94
C ASP A 269 0.91 9.77 -28.62
N TYR A 270 1.63 9.68 -27.50
CA TYR A 270 1.07 9.51 -26.15
C TYR A 270 1.57 10.63 -25.24
N ASP A 271 0.87 10.91 -24.15
CA ASP A 271 1.37 11.84 -23.15
C ASP A 271 2.62 11.26 -22.48
N VAL A 272 3.69 12.06 -22.45
CA VAL A 272 5.00 11.73 -21.88
C VAL A 272 5.30 12.76 -20.81
N ASP A 273 5.52 12.31 -19.57
CA ASP A 273 5.76 13.18 -18.41
C ASP A 273 7.23 13.18 -17.95
N GLY A 274 8.12 12.60 -18.75
CA GLY A 274 9.55 12.47 -18.43
C GLY A 274 10.30 11.53 -19.37
N VAL A 275 11.57 11.32 -19.03
CA VAL A 275 12.45 10.32 -19.66
C VAL A 275 12.99 9.40 -18.56
N VAL A 276 12.87 8.10 -18.73
CA VAL A 276 13.47 7.12 -17.81
C VAL A 276 14.84 6.73 -18.33
N PHE A 277 15.87 6.96 -17.52
CA PHE A 277 17.22 6.45 -17.73
C PHE A 277 17.43 5.20 -16.89
N GLU A 278 17.99 4.15 -17.48
CA GLU A 278 18.38 2.92 -16.77
C GLU A 278 19.76 2.44 -17.25
N VAL A 279 20.51 1.77 -16.38
CA VAL A 279 21.70 1.01 -16.80
C VAL A 279 21.27 -0.37 -17.28
N ILE A 280 21.81 -0.86 -18.40
CA ILE A 280 21.39 -2.15 -19.00
C ILE A 280 22.00 -3.35 -18.28
N ASP A 281 23.22 -3.22 -17.74
CA ASP A 281 23.98 -4.33 -17.17
C ASP A 281 23.25 -5.05 -16.01
N ALA A 282 23.01 -6.35 -16.18
CA ALA A 282 22.24 -7.15 -15.23
C ALA A 282 22.93 -7.34 -13.87
N SER A 283 24.26 -7.48 -13.86
CA SER A 283 25.03 -7.65 -12.62
C SER A 283 24.98 -6.39 -11.77
N LEU A 284 25.03 -5.23 -12.42
CA LEU A 284 24.91 -3.94 -11.76
C LEU A 284 23.49 -3.66 -11.27
N LYS A 285 22.46 -4.05 -12.04
CA LYS A 285 21.05 -4.00 -11.57
C LYS A 285 20.87 -4.82 -10.30
N GLN A 286 21.43 -6.03 -10.24
CA GLN A 286 21.35 -6.89 -9.06
C GLN A 286 22.07 -6.28 -7.85
N ALA A 287 23.27 -5.74 -8.03
CA ALA A 287 24.06 -5.13 -6.96
C ALA A 287 23.41 -3.84 -6.40
N LEU A 288 22.89 -2.97 -7.28
CA LEU A 288 22.20 -1.74 -6.87
C LEU A 288 20.86 -2.04 -6.18
N GLY A 289 20.16 -3.08 -6.63
CA GLY A 289 18.90 -3.53 -6.06
C GLY A 289 17.81 -2.46 -6.05
N ALA A 290 16.96 -2.50 -5.02
CA ALA A 290 15.85 -1.57 -4.85
C ALA A 290 15.69 -1.11 -3.39
N THR A 291 15.01 0.01 -3.23
CA THR A 291 14.42 0.43 -1.95
C THR A 291 13.02 -0.18 -1.80
N ARG A 292 12.29 0.17 -0.73
CA ARG A 292 10.85 -0.18 -0.61
C ARG A 292 9.98 0.47 -1.69
N HIS A 293 10.47 1.49 -2.38
CA HIS A 293 9.66 2.33 -3.28
C HIS A 293 10.15 2.39 -4.73
N HIS A 294 11.44 2.20 -5.00
CA HIS A 294 12.03 2.32 -6.34
C HIS A 294 13.33 1.52 -6.51
N HIS A 295 13.62 1.13 -7.74
CA HIS A 295 14.91 0.56 -8.14
C HIS A 295 16.01 1.61 -8.16
N ARG A 296 17.22 1.26 -7.73
CA ARG A 296 18.37 2.20 -7.73
C ARG A 296 19.09 2.29 -9.07
N TRP A 297 18.86 1.31 -9.95
CA TRP A 297 19.45 1.20 -11.28
C TRP A 297 18.70 1.96 -12.38
N GLN A 298 17.64 2.70 -12.04
CA GLN A 298 16.91 3.58 -12.96
C GLN A 298 16.49 4.89 -12.28
N ILE A 299 16.32 5.94 -13.07
CA ILE A 299 15.83 7.25 -12.63
C ILE A 299 14.98 7.89 -13.72
N ALA A 300 13.93 8.62 -13.33
CA ALA A 300 13.10 9.39 -14.24
C ALA A 300 13.49 10.88 -14.19
N PHE A 301 13.99 11.42 -15.30
CA PHE A 301 14.06 12.86 -15.49
C PHE A 301 12.66 13.40 -15.80
N LYS A 302 12.26 14.47 -15.10
CA LYS A 302 11.02 15.18 -15.36
C LYS A 302 11.31 16.65 -15.58
N THR A 303 10.74 17.23 -16.64
CA THR A 303 10.71 18.68 -16.78
C THR A 303 9.81 19.28 -15.70
N ASN A 304 10.17 20.49 -15.24
CA ASN A 304 9.37 21.18 -14.22
C ASN A 304 7.94 21.32 -14.73
N ALA A 305 7.00 20.90 -13.88
CA ALA A 305 5.58 21.01 -14.16
C ALA A 305 5.24 22.46 -14.50
N LEU A 306 4.33 22.65 -15.45
CA LEU A 306 3.64 23.92 -15.67
C LEU A 306 3.37 24.58 -14.32
N SER A 307 3.86 25.80 -14.14
CA SER A 307 3.66 26.57 -12.94
C SER A 307 2.64 27.67 -13.20
N VAL A 308 1.70 27.86 -12.28
CA VAL A 308 0.71 28.94 -12.39
C VAL A 308 0.84 29.88 -11.21
N LYS A 309 0.63 31.17 -11.48
CA LYS A 309 0.54 32.20 -10.45
C LYS A 309 -0.92 32.33 -10.03
N VAL A 310 -1.19 32.19 -8.74
CA VAL A 310 -2.55 32.23 -8.21
C VAL A 310 -2.58 32.98 -6.88
N LYS A 311 -3.70 33.62 -6.57
CA LYS A 311 -3.90 34.25 -5.27
C LYS A 311 -4.49 33.27 -4.26
N VAL A 312 -4.00 33.38 -3.03
CA VAL A 312 -4.56 32.71 -1.86
C VAL A 312 -5.78 33.51 -1.39
N LEU A 313 -6.92 32.86 -1.27
CA LEU A 313 -8.16 33.42 -0.71
C LEU A 313 -8.17 33.39 0.82
N GLY A 314 -7.54 32.38 1.40
CA GLY A 314 -7.38 32.23 2.85
C GLY A 314 -6.65 30.95 3.22
N VAL A 315 -6.48 30.72 4.52
CA VAL A 315 -5.83 29.52 5.05
C VAL A 315 -6.78 28.82 6.02
N THR A 316 -7.25 27.64 5.63
CA THR A 316 -8.13 26.79 6.43
C THR A 316 -7.29 25.89 7.35
N PRO A 317 -7.44 25.98 8.69
CA PRO A 317 -6.79 25.08 9.63
C PRO A 317 -7.48 23.71 9.67
N GLN A 318 -6.71 22.62 9.61
CA GLN A 318 -7.21 21.25 9.76
C GLN A 318 -6.49 20.52 10.90
N THR A 319 -7.23 20.09 11.91
CA THR A 319 -6.67 19.37 13.07
C THR A 319 -6.56 17.88 12.74
N SER A 320 -5.35 17.32 12.83
CA SER A 320 -5.08 15.90 12.61
C SER A 320 -5.31 15.04 13.85
N ARG A 321 -5.28 13.72 13.67
CA ARG A 321 -5.26 12.70 14.74
C ARG A 321 -4.29 13.02 15.89
N SER A 322 -3.09 13.49 15.56
CA SER A 322 -2.03 13.78 16.53
C SER A 322 -2.17 15.14 17.24
N GLY A 323 -3.26 15.86 16.96
CA GLY A 323 -3.44 17.25 17.39
C GLY A 323 -2.71 18.26 16.52
N ARG A 324 -1.80 17.85 15.63
CA ARG A 324 -1.13 18.77 14.68
C ARG A 324 -2.16 19.47 13.81
N VAL A 325 -2.13 20.80 13.77
CA VAL A 325 -3.00 21.64 12.95
C VAL A 325 -2.26 21.99 11.68
N ASN A 326 -2.76 21.52 10.53
CA ASN A 326 -2.14 21.69 9.23
C ASN A 326 -2.84 22.82 8.46
N PRO A 327 -2.09 23.71 7.79
CA PRO A 327 -2.67 24.76 6.95
C PRO A 327 -2.99 24.26 5.54
N VAL A 328 -4.20 24.54 5.09
CA VAL A 328 -4.62 24.40 3.68
C VAL A 328 -4.88 25.78 3.11
N ALA A 329 -4.09 26.20 2.13
CA ALA A 329 -4.34 27.42 1.38
C ALA A 329 -5.53 27.19 0.45
N GLU A 330 -6.57 27.99 0.62
CA GLU A 330 -7.68 28.13 -0.32
C GLU A 330 -7.25 29.11 -1.41
N LEU A 331 -7.51 28.78 -2.68
CA LEU A 331 -6.94 29.45 -3.84
C LEU A 331 -8.06 29.95 -4.76
N GLU A 332 -7.79 31.02 -5.50
CA GLU A 332 -8.63 31.36 -6.66
C GLU A 332 -8.64 30.15 -7.62
N PRO A 333 -9.82 29.59 -7.97
CA PRO A 333 -9.88 28.40 -8.81
C PRO A 333 -9.09 28.59 -10.11
N THR A 334 -8.04 27.79 -10.29
CA THR A 334 -7.07 27.98 -11.37
C THR A 334 -6.78 26.66 -12.06
N GLN A 335 -6.74 26.66 -13.39
CA GLN A 335 -6.37 25.48 -14.17
C GLN A 335 -4.85 25.24 -14.10
N LEU A 336 -4.45 24.05 -13.66
CA LEU A 336 -3.04 23.65 -13.58
C LEU A 336 -2.88 22.19 -13.98
N SER A 337 -2.21 21.96 -15.11
CA SER A 337 -2.02 20.63 -15.70
C SER A 337 -3.35 19.89 -15.90
N GLY A 338 -4.34 20.54 -16.52
CA GLY A 338 -5.63 19.94 -16.86
C GLY A 338 -6.50 19.56 -15.66
N ALA A 339 -6.33 20.20 -14.51
CA ALA A 339 -7.25 20.10 -13.38
C ALA A 339 -7.48 21.47 -12.74
N LEU A 340 -8.72 21.70 -12.29
CA LEU A 340 -9.09 22.88 -11.53
C LEU A 340 -8.53 22.76 -10.10
N ILE A 341 -7.55 23.59 -9.76
CA ILE A 341 -6.95 23.64 -8.45
C ILE A 341 -7.57 24.79 -7.65
N ALA A 342 -8.19 24.44 -6.53
CA ALA A 342 -8.76 25.39 -5.57
C ALA A 342 -8.08 25.32 -4.18
N ARG A 343 -7.26 24.29 -3.93
CA ARG A 343 -6.63 24.07 -2.62
C ARG A 343 -5.19 23.58 -2.78
N ALA A 344 -4.30 24.05 -1.93
CA ALA A 344 -2.93 23.55 -1.82
C ALA A 344 -2.49 23.47 -0.36
N THR A 345 -1.65 22.50 -0.01
CA THR A 345 -1.07 22.46 1.33
C THR A 345 0.02 23.52 1.47
N ALA A 346 0.02 24.24 2.58
CA ALA A 346 1.15 25.08 2.99
C ALA A 346 2.09 24.32 3.96
N HIS A 347 2.04 22.98 3.95
CA HIS A 347 2.82 22.03 4.76
C HIS A 347 2.67 22.15 6.29
N HIS A 348 2.98 23.31 6.88
CA HIS A 348 2.93 23.59 8.31
C HIS A 348 2.82 25.11 8.57
N TYR A 349 2.32 25.49 9.75
CA TYR A 349 2.10 26.91 10.07
C TYR A 349 3.38 27.74 10.19
N GLY A 350 4.54 27.13 10.39
CA GLY A 350 5.84 27.79 10.27
C GLY A 350 6.08 28.36 8.86
N MET A 351 5.70 27.63 7.80
CA MET A 351 5.77 28.12 6.42
C MET A 351 4.80 29.29 6.21
N VAL A 352 3.58 29.18 6.73
CA VAL A 352 2.56 30.25 6.66
C VAL A 352 3.08 31.53 7.32
N LYS A 353 3.66 31.40 8.51
CA LYS A 353 4.26 32.50 9.28
C LYS A 353 5.45 33.12 8.56
N ASN A 354 6.41 32.30 8.14
CA ASN A 354 7.70 32.76 7.62
C ASN A 354 7.59 33.32 6.19
N LEU A 355 6.68 32.77 5.37
CA LEU A 355 6.50 33.21 3.98
C LEU A 355 5.34 34.20 3.78
N GLY A 356 4.63 34.58 4.85
CA GLY A 356 3.55 35.55 4.74
C GLY A 356 2.36 35.04 3.95
N ILE A 357 1.87 33.83 4.25
CA ILE A 357 0.73 33.23 3.55
C ILE A 357 -0.58 33.59 4.26
N GLY A 358 -1.37 34.43 3.62
CA GLY A 358 -2.73 34.79 4.02
C GLY A 358 -3.56 35.28 2.83
N PRO A 359 -4.80 35.75 3.06
CA PRO A 359 -5.65 36.29 2.00
C PRO A 359 -4.93 37.36 1.16
N GLY A 360 -5.00 37.22 -0.16
CA GLY A 360 -4.36 38.10 -1.14
C GLY A 360 -2.89 37.76 -1.46
N THR A 361 -2.30 36.73 -0.82
CA THR A 361 -0.93 36.29 -1.13
C THR A 361 -0.85 35.78 -2.55
N LEU A 362 0.10 36.26 -3.34
CA LEU A 362 0.36 35.72 -4.67
C LEU A 362 1.44 34.65 -4.58
N ILE A 363 1.08 33.43 -4.98
CA ILE A 363 1.97 32.27 -4.96
C ILE A 363 2.17 31.69 -6.35
N GLU A 364 3.27 30.97 -6.52
CA GLU A 364 3.48 30.11 -7.68
C GLU A 364 3.25 28.65 -7.27
N LEU A 365 2.34 27.99 -7.98
CA LEU A 365 1.99 26.58 -7.77
C LEU A 365 2.53 25.71 -8.89
N THR A 366 2.97 24.52 -8.53
CA THR A 366 3.23 23.41 -9.45
C THR A 366 2.44 22.19 -9.02
N ARG A 367 2.34 21.17 -9.88
CA ARG A 367 1.86 19.84 -9.47
C ARG A 367 2.99 18.84 -9.48
N SER A 368 3.36 18.37 -8.28
CA SER A 368 4.36 17.32 -8.14
C SER A 368 3.85 16.03 -8.77
N GLY A 369 4.51 15.63 -9.87
CA GLY A 369 4.10 14.47 -10.67
C GLY A 369 2.70 14.59 -11.27
N LEU A 370 2.23 15.82 -11.54
CA LEU A 370 0.89 16.12 -12.08
C LEU A 370 -0.28 15.70 -11.18
N VAL A 371 -0.04 15.36 -9.90
CA VAL A 371 -1.09 14.93 -8.97
C VAL A 371 -1.30 15.98 -7.88
N ILE A 372 -0.27 16.26 -7.07
CA ILE A 372 -0.43 17.03 -5.82
C ILE A 372 0.03 18.47 -6.03
N PRO A 373 -0.85 19.48 -5.86
CA PRO A 373 -0.46 20.89 -5.89
C PRO A 373 0.52 21.22 -4.77
N LYS A 374 1.60 21.91 -5.12
CA LYS A 374 2.65 22.35 -4.21
C LYS A 374 2.92 23.84 -4.42
N ILE A 375 3.04 24.57 -3.32
CA ILE A 375 3.52 25.95 -3.31
C ILE A 375 5.04 25.92 -3.53
N GLU A 376 5.50 26.37 -4.70
CA GLU A 376 6.94 26.45 -4.98
C GLU A 376 7.57 27.68 -4.35
N ARG A 377 6.91 28.83 -4.48
CA ARG A 377 7.37 30.09 -3.86
C ARG A 377 6.23 31.08 -3.68
N VAL A 378 6.45 32.00 -2.74
CA VAL A 378 5.60 33.17 -2.55
C VAL A 378 6.20 34.32 -3.36
N LEU A 379 5.40 34.87 -4.28
CA LEU A 379 5.79 36.00 -5.14
C LEU A 379 5.48 37.34 -4.48
N LYS A 380 4.36 37.41 -3.76
CA LYS A 380 3.96 38.58 -2.98
C LYS A 380 3.31 38.11 -1.68
N ALA A 381 4.06 38.26 -0.59
CA ALA A 381 3.60 37.95 0.76
C ALA A 381 2.48 38.91 1.22
N GLN A 382 1.65 38.44 2.15
CA GLN A 382 0.66 39.21 2.90
C GLN A 382 0.79 38.91 4.40
N THR A 383 -0.10 39.48 5.21
CA THR A 383 -0.23 39.12 6.63
C THR A 383 -0.54 37.61 6.76
N PRO A 384 0.29 36.82 7.46
CA PRO A 384 0.03 35.40 7.68
C PRO A 384 -1.32 35.17 8.36
N GLN A 385 -2.11 34.20 7.86
CA GLN A 385 -3.34 33.77 8.53
C GLN A 385 -3.08 32.55 9.40
N ILE A 386 -3.00 32.75 10.72
CA ILE A 386 -2.64 31.73 11.71
C ILE A 386 -3.77 31.61 12.74
N PRO A 387 -4.28 30.39 13.04
CA PRO A 387 -5.31 30.21 14.06
C PRO A 387 -4.72 30.32 15.48
N GLU A 388 -5.42 31.01 16.38
CA GLU A 388 -5.07 31.05 17.81
C GLU A 388 -5.67 29.88 18.61
N ARG A 389 -6.77 29.33 18.09
CA ARG A 389 -7.55 28.24 18.71
C ARG A 389 -7.75 27.09 17.74
N CYS A 390 -7.84 25.90 18.30
CA CYS A 390 -8.12 24.68 17.55
C CYS A 390 -9.46 24.82 16.82
N PRO A 391 -9.51 24.62 15.48
CA PRO A 391 -10.76 24.73 14.73
C PRO A 391 -11.78 23.64 15.08
N SER A 392 -11.33 22.55 15.71
CA SER A 392 -12.21 21.44 16.09
C SER A 392 -12.81 21.60 17.49
N CYS A 393 -12.02 22.03 18.49
CA CYS A 393 -12.46 22.03 19.89
C CYS A 393 -12.30 23.38 20.61
N GLY A 394 -11.83 24.42 19.92
CA GLY A 394 -11.66 25.76 20.47
C GLY A 394 -10.56 25.92 21.53
N SER A 395 -9.84 24.85 21.87
CA SER A 395 -8.71 24.88 22.81
C SER A 395 -7.55 25.71 22.27
N HIS A 396 -6.74 26.30 23.16
CA HIS A 396 -5.55 27.06 22.76
C HIS A 396 -4.54 26.17 22.02
N LEU A 397 -3.93 26.72 20.96
CA LEU A 397 -2.90 26.03 20.19
C LEU A 397 -1.52 26.37 20.70
N VAL A 398 -0.65 25.36 20.76
CA VAL A 398 0.74 25.50 21.20
C VAL A 398 1.67 25.31 20.02
N TRP A 399 2.67 26.19 19.91
CA TRP A 399 3.76 26.04 18.95
C TRP A 399 4.77 25.01 19.45
N ASP A 400 5.14 24.09 18.56
CA ASP A 400 6.33 23.26 18.70
C ASP A 400 7.10 23.36 17.38
N SER A 401 8.22 24.08 17.43
CA SER A 401 9.03 24.40 16.25
C SER A 401 8.15 25.06 15.15
N ASP A 402 8.10 24.48 13.95
CA ASP A 402 7.31 24.99 12.82
C ASP A 402 5.84 24.56 12.84
N TYR A 403 5.40 23.82 13.86
CA TYR A 403 4.08 23.19 13.89
C TYR A 403 3.20 23.78 15.00
N LEU A 404 1.89 23.80 14.74
CA LEU A 404 0.86 24.11 15.73
C LEU A 404 0.19 22.82 16.20
N TYR A 405 -0.06 22.72 17.50
CA TYR A 405 -0.70 21.55 18.11
C TYR A 405 -1.87 21.92 19.01
N CYS A 406 -2.94 21.14 18.87
CA CYS A 406 -4.01 21.04 19.84
C CYS A 406 -3.65 19.96 20.87
N LEU A 407 -3.42 20.36 22.13
CA LEU A 407 -3.06 19.43 23.21
C LEU A 407 -4.27 18.75 23.87
N ASN A 408 -5.49 19.11 23.49
CA ASN A 408 -6.73 18.54 24.04
C ASN A 408 -7.01 17.14 23.46
N LYS A 409 -6.17 16.16 23.80
CA LYS A 409 -6.26 14.79 23.28
C LYS A 409 -7.55 14.07 23.67
N THR A 410 -8.14 14.41 24.80
CA THR A 410 -9.27 13.67 25.38
C THR A 410 -10.64 14.13 24.91
N LYS A 411 -10.78 15.38 24.44
CA LYS A 411 -12.07 15.97 24.09
C LYS A 411 -12.10 16.64 22.72
N CYS A 412 -11.02 16.58 21.96
CA CYS A 412 -10.99 17.18 20.62
C CYS A 412 -11.68 16.26 19.61
N PRO A 413 -12.83 16.65 19.01
CA PRO A 413 -13.56 15.81 18.07
C PRO A 413 -12.68 15.28 16.94
N ALA A 414 -11.90 16.15 16.29
CA ALA A 414 -11.02 15.78 15.20
C ALA A 414 -9.90 14.81 15.63
N GLN A 415 -9.43 14.86 16.88
CA GLN A 415 -8.44 13.87 17.34
C GLN A 415 -9.10 12.52 17.59
N ILE A 416 -10.29 12.51 18.19
CA ILE A 416 -11.08 11.30 18.48
C ILE A 416 -11.51 10.62 17.17
N GLU A 417 -12.21 11.35 16.30
CA GLU A 417 -12.74 10.88 15.03
C GLU A 417 -11.62 10.32 14.13
N HIS A 418 -10.53 11.08 13.92
CA HIS A 418 -9.41 10.58 13.12
C HIS A 418 -8.63 9.44 13.78
N THR A 419 -8.70 9.28 15.12
CA THR A 419 -8.10 8.12 15.81
C THR A 419 -8.91 6.87 15.52
N ILE A 420 -10.24 6.95 15.62
CA ILE A 420 -11.15 5.85 15.29
C ILE A 420 -11.02 5.49 13.81
N GLU A 421 -10.99 6.49 12.92
CA GLU A 421 -10.86 6.27 11.47
C GLU A 421 -9.53 5.62 11.13
N HIS A 422 -8.43 6.11 11.71
CA HIS A 422 -7.11 5.53 11.52
C HIS A 422 -7.07 4.07 11.94
N PHE A 423 -7.71 3.71 13.06
CA PHE A 423 -7.76 2.34 13.53
C PHE A 423 -8.40 1.41 12.48
N PHE A 424 -9.64 1.69 12.06
CA PHE A 424 -10.36 0.87 11.09
C PHE A 424 -9.67 0.83 9.72
N ARG A 425 -9.19 1.99 9.22
CA ARG A 425 -8.43 2.06 7.97
C ARG A 425 -7.15 1.24 8.02
N THR A 426 -6.47 1.19 9.16
CA THR A 426 -5.20 0.46 9.29
C THR A 426 -5.40 -1.04 9.38
N LEU A 427 -6.49 -1.51 10.02
CA LEU A 427 -6.85 -2.93 10.03
C LEU A 427 -7.11 -3.46 8.62
N ALA A 428 -7.72 -2.65 7.75
CA ALA A 428 -7.97 -2.96 6.33
C ALA A 428 -8.78 -4.26 6.08
N ASN A 429 -9.43 -4.81 7.10
CA ASN A 429 -10.33 -5.96 7.04
C ASN A 429 -11.76 -5.61 7.50
N VAL A 430 -12.12 -4.33 7.44
CA VAL A 430 -13.35 -3.78 7.98
C VAL A 430 -13.77 -2.56 7.18
N ASP A 431 -14.97 -2.63 6.60
CA ASP A 431 -15.53 -1.56 5.77
C ASP A 431 -16.66 -0.81 6.48
N GLY A 432 -17.04 0.35 5.95
CA GLY A 432 -18.16 1.16 6.45
C GLY A 432 -17.81 2.19 7.53
N PHE A 433 -16.63 2.12 8.14
CA PHE A 433 -16.15 3.07 9.16
C PHE A 433 -15.31 4.22 8.56
N GLY A 434 -15.84 4.87 7.54
CA GLY A 434 -15.26 6.10 6.97
C GLY A 434 -15.58 7.34 7.80
N GLN A 435 -14.98 8.47 7.43
CA GLN A 435 -15.10 9.76 8.14
C GLN A 435 -16.56 10.12 8.50
N LYS A 436 -17.49 10.06 7.54
CA LYS A 436 -18.90 10.42 7.77
C LYS A 436 -19.62 9.51 8.76
N THR A 437 -19.33 8.21 8.73
CA THR A 437 -19.87 7.26 9.70
C THR A 437 -19.35 7.59 11.10
N ILE A 438 -18.05 7.87 11.22
CA ILE A 438 -17.41 8.15 12.51
C ILE A 438 -17.86 9.49 13.08
N GLU A 439 -17.98 10.54 12.26
CA GLU A 439 -18.57 11.83 12.66
C GLU A 439 -19.96 11.63 13.28
N LYS A 440 -20.79 10.79 12.67
CA LYS A 440 -22.13 10.48 13.15
C LYS A 440 -22.12 9.66 14.45
N LEU A 441 -21.23 8.68 14.57
CA LEU A 441 -21.07 7.91 15.81
C LEU A 441 -20.60 8.80 16.96
N HIS A 442 -19.60 9.64 16.72
CA HIS A 442 -19.05 10.55 17.71
C HIS A 442 -20.08 11.60 18.16
N ALA A 443 -20.91 12.12 17.24
CA ALA A 443 -22.04 13.00 17.60
C ALA A 443 -23.02 12.36 18.60
N GLU A 444 -23.08 11.03 18.66
CA GLU A 444 -23.93 10.23 19.55
C GLU A 444 -23.17 9.68 20.78
N GLY A 445 -21.98 10.25 21.07
CA GLY A 445 -21.15 9.97 22.25
C GLY A 445 -20.23 8.75 22.12
N ILE A 446 -19.95 8.30 20.89
CA ILE A 446 -19.03 7.17 20.65
C ILE A 446 -17.60 7.70 20.45
N ASP A 447 -16.85 7.75 21.55
CA ASP A 447 -15.56 8.45 21.60
C ASP A 447 -14.33 7.53 21.59
N SER A 448 -14.52 6.22 21.38
CA SER A 448 -13.39 5.27 21.34
C SER A 448 -13.67 4.10 20.41
N VAL A 449 -12.59 3.50 19.91
CA VAL A 449 -12.66 2.27 19.12
C VAL A 449 -13.38 1.17 19.89
N TYR A 450 -13.07 1.00 21.17
CA TYR A 450 -13.74 0.00 22.01
C TYR A 450 -15.25 0.23 22.07
N ALA A 451 -15.70 1.49 22.23
CA ALA A 451 -17.13 1.83 22.24
C ALA A 451 -17.81 1.50 20.90
N VAL A 452 -17.12 1.65 19.77
CA VAL A 452 -17.64 1.22 18.46
C VAL A 452 -17.91 -0.29 18.44
N TYR A 453 -17.01 -1.11 19.00
CA TYR A 453 -17.21 -2.56 19.09
C TYR A 453 -18.30 -2.99 20.10
N GLN A 454 -18.83 -2.06 20.91
CA GLN A 454 -19.97 -2.33 21.80
C GLN A 454 -21.33 -1.97 21.17
N LEU A 455 -21.34 -1.44 19.95
CA LEU A 455 -22.58 -1.05 19.27
C LEU A 455 -23.41 -2.28 18.91
N THR A 456 -24.73 -2.08 18.93
CA THR A 456 -25.72 -3.06 18.46
C THR A 456 -26.48 -2.48 17.26
N THR A 457 -27.08 -3.34 16.45
CA THR A 457 -27.92 -2.92 15.32
C THR A 457 -29.00 -1.94 15.77
N THR A 458 -29.66 -2.22 16.91
CA THR A 458 -30.67 -1.33 17.50
C THR A 458 -30.12 0.05 17.87
N ARG A 459 -28.92 0.12 18.45
CA ARG A 459 -28.30 1.41 18.82
C ARG A 459 -27.93 2.21 17.57
N LEU A 460 -27.42 1.56 16.53
CA LEU A 460 -27.13 2.20 15.24
C LEU A 460 -28.41 2.73 14.56
N ILE A 461 -29.50 1.96 14.56
CA ILE A 461 -30.78 2.43 14.03
C ILE A 461 -31.27 3.67 14.80
N ALA A 462 -31.14 3.66 16.13
CA ALA A 462 -31.51 4.81 16.96
C ALA A 462 -30.68 6.07 16.67
N MET A 463 -29.44 5.92 16.22
CA MET A 463 -28.58 7.02 15.73
C MET A 463 -28.95 7.47 14.32
N GLY A 464 -29.97 6.87 13.69
CA GLY A 464 -30.48 7.20 12.37
C GLY A 464 -29.75 6.50 11.22
N PHE A 465 -29.05 5.39 11.45
CA PHE A 465 -28.58 4.53 10.36
C PHE A 465 -29.75 3.68 9.83
N GLY A 466 -29.84 3.48 8.52
CA GLY A 466 -30.83 2.56 7.94
C GLY A 466 -30.56 1.12 8.38
N GLU A 467 -31.60 0.30 8.52
CA GLU A 467 -31.50 -1.07 9.07
C GLU A 467 -30.43 -1.92 8.39
N LYS A 468 -30.42 -1.94 7.05
CA LYS A 468 -29.41 -2.68 6.27
C LYS A 468 -27.99 -2.16 6.52
N THR A 469 -27.82 -0.84 6.63
CA THR A 469 -26.51 -0.24 6.91
C THR A 469 -26.05 -0.53 8.33
N ALA A 470 -26.96 -0.48 9.30
CA ALA A 470 -26.67 -0.83 10.69
C ALA A 470 -26.23 -2.28 10.80
N GLN A 471 -26.95 -3.21 10.16
CA GLN A 471 -26.58 -4.62 10.14
C GLN A 471 -25.22 -4.83 9.49
N ASN A 472 -24.99 -4.23 8.31
CA ASN A 472 -23.69 -4.31 7.64
C ASN A 472 -22.53 -3.78 8.51
N LEU A 473 -22.71 -2.70 9.26
CA LEU A 473 -21.67 -2.21 10.18
C LEU A 473 -21.34 -3.21 11.29
N ILE A 474 -22.36 -3.89 11.84
CA ILE A 474 -22.16 -4.95 12.84
C ILE A 474 -21.45 -6.16 12.21
N ASP A 475 -21.87 -6.59 11.02
CA ASP A 475 -21.25 -7.71 10.31
C ASP A 475 -19.77 -7.40 9.99
N GLN A 476 -19.46 -6.15 9.62
CA GLN A 476 -18.08 -5.71 9.40
C GLN A 476 -17.23 -5.71 10.69
N LEU A 477 -17.80 -5.34 11.85
CA LEU A 477 -17.11 -5.46 13.14
C LEU A 477 -16.89 -6.92 13.57
N GLN A 478 -17.79 -7.83 13.20
CA GLN A 478 -17.59 -9.27 13.41
C GLN A 478 -16.50 -9.82 12.49
N ARG A 479 -16.57 -9.46 11.19
CA ARG A 479 -15.57 -9.81 10.18
C ARG A 479 -14.17 -9.35 10.56
N SER A 480 -14.04 -8.14 11.10
CA SER A 480 -12.75 -7.58 11.49
C SER A 480 -12.04 -8.42 12.57
N ARG A 481 -12.80 -9.15 13.37
CA ARG A 481 -12.31 -10.04 14.43
C ARG A 481 -12.05 -11.46 13.94
N SER A 482 -12.88 -11.98 13.03
CA SER A 482 -12.77 -13.37 12.55
C SER A 482 -11.76 -13.55 11.42
N VAL A 483 -11.65 -12.57 10.51
CA VAL A 483 -10.69 -12.60 9.39
C VAL A 483 -9.28 -12.35 9.92
N ALA A 484 -8.38 -13.27 9.58
CA ALA A 484 -7.00 -13.22 10.02
C ALA A 484 -6.29 -11.93 9.57
N ILE A 485 -5.58 -11.27 10.48
CA ILE A 485 -4.78 -10.07 10.23
C ILE A 485 -3.41 -10.18 10.88
N GLU A 486 -2.41 -9.51 10.30
CA GLU A 486 -1.08 -9.52 10.88
C GLU A 486 -1.03 -8.75 12.21
N ASP A 487 -0.37 -9.32 13.22
CA ASP A 487 -0.24 -8.73 14.56
C ASP A 487 0.45 -7.35 14.55
N TRP A 488 1.40 -7.13 13.64
CA TRP A 488 2.07 -5.84 13.45
C TRP A 488 1.16 -4.79 12.85
N ARG A 489 0.19 -5.20 12.03
CA ARG A 489 -0.85 -4.31 11.49
C ARG A 489 -1.86 -3.96 12.57
N PHE A 490 -2.28 -4.94 13.37
CA PHE A 490 -3.10 -4.70 14.55
C PHE A 490 -2.44 -3.70 15.51
N LEU A 491 -1.15 -3.86 15.82
CA LEU A 491 -0.39 -2.88 16.62
C LEU A 491 -0.36 -1.50 15.96
N GLY A 492 -0.14 -1.43 14.64
CA GLY A 492 -0.13 -0.18 13.88
C GLY A 492 -1.46 0.58 13.90
N ALA A 493 -2.59 -0.12 14.09
CA ALA A 493 -3.91 0.49 14.16
C ALA A 493 -4.08 1.42 15.37
N PHE A 494 -3.32 1.19 16.46
CA PHE A 494 -3.29 2.09 17.62
C PHE A 494 -2.58 3.42 17.34
N GLY A 495 -1.88 3.53 16.22
CA GLY A 495 -1.29 4.79 15.75
C GLY A 495 -0.25 5.38 16.72
N ILE A 496 0.50 4.52 17.43
CA ILE A 496 1.55 4.91 18.37
C ILE A 496 2.57 5.83 17.68
N TYR A 497 2.95 6.92 18.35
CA TYR A 497 3.85 7.91 17.77
C TYR A 497 5.20 7.28 17.38
N ARG A 498 5.70 7.58 16.17
CA ARG A 498 6.89 6.99 15.53
C ARG A 498 6.84 5.48 15.25
N MET A 499 5.71 4.81 15.49
CA MET A 499 5.47 3.41 15.16
C MET A 499 4.63 3.27 13.89
N GLY A 500 5.22 3.61 12.73
CA GLY A 500 4.63 3.23 11.45
C GLY A 500 4.58 1.70 11.27
N LEU A 501 3.80 1.20 10.30
CA LEU A 501 3.62 -0.25 10.08
C LEU A 501 4.93 -1.03 9.99
N GLY A 502 5.92 -0.49 9.27
CA GLY A 502 7.24 -1.13 9.16
C GLY A 502 8.03 -1.16 10.48
N ASN A 503 7.81 -0.21 11.38
CA ASN A 503 8.44 -0.22 12.71
C ASN A 503 7.69 -1.16 13.65
N CYS A 504 6.36 -1.28 13.53
CA CYS A 504 5.59 -2.30 14.25
C CYS A 504 6.06 -3.70 13.87
N GLU A 505 6.18 -3.97 12.56
CA GLU A 505 6.67 -5.26 12.06
C GLU A 505 8.10 -5.54 12.53
N ARG A 506 8.99 -4.55 12.49
CA ARG A 506 10.35 -4.69 13.03
C ARG A 506 10.34 -5.00 14.52
N LEU A 507 9.55 -4.30 15.32
CA LEU A 507 9.44 -4.59 16.74
C LEU A 507 8.97 -6.03 16.99
N LEU A 508 7.96 -6.48 16.23
CA LEU A 508 7.37 -7.81 16.40
C LEU A 508 8.22 -8.96 15.83
N ARG A 509 9.19 -8.68 14.95
CA ARG A 509 10.24 -9.64 14.59
C ARG A 509 11.20 -9.95 15.76
N HIS A 510 11.24 -9.11 16.80
CA HIS A 510 12.11 -9.30 17.96
C HIS A 510 11.35 -9.69 19.22
N TYR A 511 10.15 -9.15 19.42
CA TYR A 511 9.35 -9.35 20.62
C TYR A 511 7.92 -9.74 20.26
N ARG A 512 7.30 -10.64 21.03
CA ARG A 512 5.90 -11.00 20.78
C ARG A 512 4.98 -9.84 21.16
N LEU A 513 3.85 -9.72 20.47
CA LEU A 513 2.87 -8.65 20.71
C LEU A 513 2.45 -8.53 22.18
N ARG A 514 2.33 -9.66 22.90
CA ARG A 514 1.93 -9.70 24.31
C ARG A 514 2.97 -9.11 25.27
N ASP A 515 4.24 -9.03 24.85
CA ASP A 515 5.38 -8.65 25.69
C ASP A 515 5.79 -7.17 25.47
N ILE A 516 5.19 -6.47 24.51
CA ILE A 516 5.66 -5.12 24.11
C ILE A 516 5.57 -4.07 25.24
N PHE A 517 4.70 -4.28 26.23
CA PHE A 517 4.49 -3.33 27.32
C PHE A 517 5.50 -3.48 28.47
N SER A 518 6.32 -4.53 28.49
CA SER A 518 7.42 -4.68 29.45
C SER A 518 8.77 -4.23 28.89
N LEU A 519 8.82 -3.81 27.62
CA LEU A 519 10.05 -3.37 26.97
C LEU A 519 10.58 -2.07 27.55
N THR A 520 11.89 -2.03 27.75
CA THR A 520 12.62 -0.82 28.14
C THR A 520 13.14 -0.08 26.91
N VAL A 521 13.65 1.15 27.13
CA VAL A 521 14.29 1.92 26.06
C VAL A 521 15.48 1.16 25.47
N ASP A 522 16.30 0.56 26.34
CA ASP A 522 17.47 -0.21 25.92
C ASP A 522 17.08 -1.40 25.04
N ASP A 523 16.02 -2.11 25.38
CA ASP A 523 15.53 -3.26 24.60
C ASP A 523 15.17 -2.85 23.16
N ILE A 524 14.50 -1.71 23.00
CA ILE A 524 14.08 -1.20 21.68
C ILE A 524 15.27 -0.62 20.89
N VAL A 525 16.23 0.02 21.56
CA VAL A 525 17.44 0.59 20.91
C VAL A 525 18.30 -0.50 20.25
N THR A 526 18.27 -1.73 20.75
CA THR A 526 18.98 -2.84 20.11
C THR A 526 18.44 -3.21 18.72
N ILE A 527 17.23 -2.78 18.37
CA ILE A 527 16.59 -3.07 17.09
C ILE A 527 17.10 -2.09 16.02
N GLU A 528 17.63 -2.64 14.93
CA GLU A 528 18.10 -1.84 13.80
C GLU A 528 16.99 -0.93 13.24
N GLY A 529 17.24 0.38 13.26
CA GLY A 529 16.29 1.41 12.83
C GLY A 529 15.61 2.18 13.98
N PHE A 530 15.83 1.79 15.24
CA PHE A 530 15.37 2.54 16.41
C PHE A 530 16.52 3.31 17.06
N ALA A 531 16.48 4.65 16.94
CA ALA A 531 17.36 5.53 17.69
C ALA A 531 16.82 5.77 19.10
N GLU A 532 17.69 6.13 20.05
CA GLU A 532 17.37 6.36 21.47
C GLU A 532 16.16 7.29 21.69
N LYS A 533 16.13 8.45 21.01
CA LYS A 533 14.98 9.38 21.09
C LYS A 533 13.67 8.76 20.58
N THR A 534 13.75 7.90 19.57
CA THR A 534 12.58 7.21 19.04
C THR A 534 12.14 6.11 20.02
N ALA A 535 13.08 5.32 20.54
CA ALA A 535 12.79 4.27 21.52
C ALA A 535 12.12 4.83 22.79
N ALA A 536 12.65 5.94 23.35
CA ALA A 536 12.07 6.61 24.50
C ALA A 536 10.62 7.04 24.26
N ALA A 537 10.35 7.68 23.12
CA ALA A 537 8.99 8.09 22.75
C ALA A 537 8.05 6.88 22.54
N VAL A 538 8.57 5.77 22.01
CA VAL A 538 7.79 4.54 21.79
C VAL A 538 7.38 3.91 23.13
N VAL A 539 8.31 3.76 24.08
CA VAL A 539 8.01 3.21 25.42
C VAL A 539 6.96 4.05 26.12
N GLU A 540 7.12 5.38 26.12
CA GLU A 540 6.14 6.29 26.73
C GLU A 540 4.76 6.15 26.10
N CYS A 541 4.67 6.12 24.78
CA CYS A 541 3.39 6.02 24.07
C CYS A 541 2.76 4.62 24.22
N LEU A 542 3.56 3.55 24.30
CA LEU A 542 3.07 2.20 24.60
C LEU A 542 2.44 2.15 25.99
N ALA A 543 3.08 2.74 27.00
CA ALA A 543 2.52 2.82 28.34
C ALA A 543 1.17 3.57 28.36
N GLN A 544 1.06 4.70 27.63
CA GLN A 544 -0.18 5.46 27.49
C GLN A 544 -1.29 4.66 26.79
N ALA A 545 -0.96 3.86 25.78
CA ALA A 545 -1.92 3.07 25.01
C ALA A 545 -2.32 1.73 25.68
N GLN A 546 -1.64 1.32 26.75
CA GLN A 546 -1.74 -0.03 27.31
C GLN A 546 -3.17 -0.40 27.73
N ALA A 547 -3.91 0.52 28.36
CA ALA A 547 -5.27 0.25 28.83
C ALA A 547 -6.24 0.01 27.65
N ASP A 548 -6.16 0.85 26.62
CA ASP A 548 -6.99 0.74 25.41
C ASP A 548 -6.63 -0.50 24.61
N PHE A 549 -5.33 -0.77 24.48
CA PHE A 549 -4.82 -1.97 23.84
C PHE A 549 -5.36 -3.23 24.50
N LYS A 550 -5.26 -3.36 25.83
CA LYS A 550 -5.74 -4.53 26.56
C LYS A 550 -7.24 -4.76 26.33
N ARG A 551 -8.05 -3.70 26.39
CA ARG A 551 -9.51 -3.79 26.15
C ARG A 551 -9.86 -4.28 24.75
N ILE A 552 -9.20 -3.73 23.74
CA ILE A 552 -9.44 -4.10 22.34
C ILE A 552 -8.87 -5.49 22.04
N PHE A 553 -7.70 -5.83 22.58
CA PHE A 553 -7.07 -7.15 22.42
C PHE A 553 -7.96 -8.27 22.99
N GLN A 554 -8.66 -8.00 24.10
CA GLN A 554 -9.63 -8.93 24.71
C GLN A 554 -10.86 -9.21 23.83
N LEU A 555 -11.10 -8.42 22.78
CA LEU A 555 -12.14 -8.74 21.79
C LEU A 555 -11.79 -9.97 20.94
N GLY A 556 -10.56 -10.48 21.00
CA GLY A 556 -10.20 -11.78 20.39
C GLY A 556 -10.11 -11.71 18.87
N PHE A 557 -9.32 -10.76 18.35
CA PHE A 557 -8.99 -10.73 16.92
C PHE A 557 -8.18 -11.96 16.52
N ASN A 558 -8.46 -12.49 15.33
CA ASN A 558 -7.68 -13.56 14.70
C ASN A 558 -6.34 -12.99 14.21
N LEU A 559 -5.31 -13.02 15.06
CA LEU A 559 -4.00 -12.46 14.74
C LEU A 559 -3.07 -13.52 14.18
N ILE A 560 -2.47 -13.22 13.02
CA ILE A 560 -1.32 -13.94 12.46
C ILE A 560 -0.07 -13.39 13.14
N PRO A 561 0.64 -14.20 13.95
CA PRO A 561 1.86 -13.75 14.61
C PRO A 561 2.95 -13.43 13.59
N THR A 562 3.74 -12.39 13.86
CA THR A 562 5.00 -12.18 13.13
C THR A 562 5.98 -13.27 13.53
N ASP A 563 6.59 -13.93 12.55
CA ASP A 563 7.70 -14.86 12.80
C ASP A 563 8.81 -14.13 13.57
N THR A 564 9.08 -14.59 14.78
CA THR A 564 10.13 -13.97 15.58
C THR A 564 11.47 -14.48 15.05
N SER A 565 12.46 -13.60 14.98
CA SER A 565 13.85 -13.99 14.69
C SER A 565 14.45 -14.97 15.73
N ASN A 566 13.67 -15.30 16.77
CA ASN A 566 13.96 -16.30 17.80
C ASN A 566 13.35 -17.70 17.51
N ASP A 567 12.61 -17.88 16.41
CA ASP A 567 12.12 -19.19 15.94
C ASP A 567 13.24 -19.97 15.19
N ALA A 568 14.47 -19.89 15.71
CA ALA A 568 15.56 -20.76 15.30
C ALA A 568 15.30 -22.19 15.84
N PRO A 569 15.81 -23.24 15.16
CA PRO A 569 15.72 -24.63 15.62
C PRO A 569 16.06 -24.73 17.12
N ASP A 570 15.27 -25.49 17.89
CA ASP A 570 15.43 -25.58 19.34
C ASP A 570 16.82 -26.06 19.79
N ASP A 571 17.57 -26.71 18.90
CA ASP A 571 18.92 -27.23 19.15
C ASP A 571 20.07 -26.27 18.79
N SER A 572 19.81 -24.98 18.49
CA SER A 572 20.91 -24.04 18.20
C SER A 572 21.74 -23.71 19.47
N PRO A 573 23.05 -24.02 19.51
CA PRO A 573 23.92 -23.78 20.66
C PRO A 573 24.23 -22.31 20.91
N ILE A 574 23.88 -21.44 19.96
CA ILE A 574 24.04 -19.99 20.07
C ILE A 574 22.72 -19.23 20.25
N LYS A 575 21.60 -19.96 20.45
CA LYS A 575 20.28 -19.36 20.71
C LYS A 575 20.32 -18.46 21.95
N GLY A 576 19.85 -17.23 21.82
CA GLY A 576 19.82 -16.22 22.88
C GLY A 576 21.19 -15.64 23.27
N LYS A 577 22.28 -16.07 22.64
CA LYS A 577 23.64 -15.60 22.94
C LYS A 577 23.93 -14.28 22.25
N THR A 578 24.58 -13.34 22.93
CA THR A 578 24.99 -12.07 22.34
C THR A 578 26.37 -12.21 21.70
N ILE A 579 26.46 -12.00 20.38
CA ILE A 579 27.68 -12.19 19.59
C ILE A 579 28.10 -10.90 18.91
N VAL A 580 29.39 -10.56 19.01
CA VAL A 580 30.02 -9.45 18.29
C VAL A 580 31.03 -10.00 17.29
N PHE A 581 30.98 -9.54 16.04
CA PHE A 581 31.94 -9.92 15.00
C PHE A 581 32.94 -8.80 14.73
N THR A 582 34.23 -9.11 14.71
CA THR A 582 35.30 -8.14 14.42
C THR A 582 36.41 -8.75 13.56
N GLY A 583 37.16 -7.92 12.82
CA GLY A 583 38.17 -8.39 11.86
C GLY A 583 37.60 -8.80 10.50
N THR A 584 38.49 -9.01 9.54
CA THR A 584 38.20 -9.50 8.19
C THR A 584 38.00 -11.02 8.24
N MET A 585 36.81 -11.49 7.83
CA MET A 585 36.49 -12.92 7.88
C MET A 585 37.04 -13.62 6.63
N ALA A 586 37.67 -14.78 6.81
CA ALA A 586 38.36 -15.53 5.77
C ALA A 586 37.41 -16.39 4.93
N GLN A 587 36.35 -16.95 5.53
CA GLN A 587 35.50 -17.95 4.89
C GLN A 587 34.09 -17.43 4.55
N GLY A 588 33.87 -16.11 4.58
CA GLY A 588 32.62 -15.46 4.21
C GLY A 588 32.65 -13.96 4.50
N SER A 589 31.63 -13.20 4.08
CA SER A 589 31.55 -11.79 4.49
C SER A 589 31.11 -11.70 5.96
N ARG A 590 31.62 -10.69 6.67
CA ARG A 590 31.21 -10.43 8.07
C ARG A 590 29.68 -10.32 8.18
N ASP A 591 29.03 -9.71 7.19
CA ASP A 591 27.57 -9.57 7.19
C ASP A 591 26.84 -10.88 6.88
N ALA A 592 27.42 -11.79 6.08
CA ALA A 592 26.90 -13.14 5.92
C ALA A 592 26.94 -13.92 7.25
N MET A 593 28.05 -13.84 7.98
CA MET A 593 28.16 -14.50 9.29
C MET A 593 27.19 -13.92 10.33
N LYS A 594 27.00 -12.60 10.35
CA LYS A 594 25.98 -11.97 11.20
C LYS A 594 24.57 -12.44 10.84
N LYS A 595 24.26 -12.59 9.56
CA LYS A 595 22.96 -13.11 9.10
C LYS A 595 22.76 -14.56 9.55
N GLU A 596 23.80 -15.36 9.45
CA GLU A 596 23.78 -16.77 9.88
C GLU A 596 23.59 -16.90 11.40
N ALA A 597 24.35 -16.12 12.18
CA ALA A 597 24.19 -16.07 13.64
C ALA A 597 22.76 -15.68 14.04
N LYS A 598 22.20 -14.66 13.38
CA LYS A 598 20.80 -14.23 13.60
C LYS A 598 19.80 -15.33 13.21
N ARG A 599 20.03 -16.06 12.11
CA ARG A 599 19.20 -17.19 11.67
C ARG A 599 19.19 -18.32 12.71
N LEU A 600 20.31 -18.52 13.39
CA LEU A 600 20.49 -19.49 14.47
C LEU A 600 20.05 -18.97 15.85
N GLY A 601 19.39 -17.81 15.91
CA GLY A 601 18.79 -17.27 17.13
C GLY A 601 19.75 -16.51 18.05
N ALA A 602 20.93 -16.10 17.57
CA ALA A 602 21.85 -15.27 18.33
C ALA A 602 21.53 -13.77 18.19
N ILE A 603 21.80 -13.00 19.26
CA ILE A 603 21.67 -11.55 19.29
C ILE A 603 22.99 -10.93 18.80
N VAL A 604 23.02 -10.37 17.59
CA VAL A 604 24.26 -9.78 17.05
C VAL A 604 24.40 -8.31 17.42
N SER A 605 25.47 -7.95 18.13
CA SER A 605 25.80 -6.57 18.54
C SER A 605 27.00 -5.99 17.76
N ALA A 606 27.08 -4.66 17.70
CA ALA A 606 28.20 -3.92 17.11
C ALA A 606 29.34 -3.64 18.12
N SER A 607 29.03 -3.63 19.41
CA SER A 607 29.93 -3.28 20.51
C SER A 607 29.96 -4.37 21.56
N VAL A 608 31.13 -4.51 22.21
CA VAL A 608 31.34 -5.44 23.31
C VAL A 608 30.84 -4.79 24.60
N THR A 609 29.83 -5.41 25.21
CA THR A 609 29.23 -5.00 26.49
C THR A 609 29.36 -6.14 27.51
N GLY A 610 29.06 -5.88 28.79
CA GLY A 610 29.04 -6.95 29.81
C GLY A 610 27.97 -8.03 29.57
N LYS A 611 27.04 -7.81 28.62
CA LYS A 611 26.05 -8.80 28.20
C LYS A 611 26.51 -9.63 26.98
N THR A 612 27.70 -9.35 26.44
CA THR A 612 28.22 -10.08 25.26
C THR A 612 28.73 -11.45 25.70
N ASP A 613 28.22 -12.52 25.08
CA ASP A 613 28.70 -13.88 25.35
C ASP A 613 29.97 -14.18 24.53
N PHE A 614 29.99 -13.81 23.25
CA PHE A 614 31.08 -14.14 22.32
C PHE A 614 31.58 -12.93 21.52
N LEU A 615 32.90 -12.78 21.44
CA LEU A 615 33.57 -11.96 20.43
C LEU A 615 34.20 -12.88 19.38
N VAL A 616 33.61 -12.93 18.18
CA VAL A 616 34.13 -13.69 17.04
C VAL A 616 35.14 -12.83 16.29
N THR A 617 36.36 -13.33 16.18
CA THR A 617 37.52 -12.64 15.61
C THR A 617 37.94 -13.26 14.28
N GLY A 618 38.00 -12.43 13.24
CA GLY A 618 38.67 -12.73 11.97
C GLY A 618 40.12 -12.24 11.95
N GLU A 619 40.67 -11.98 10.77
CA GLU A 619 41.99 -11.40 10.57
C GLU A 619 42.00 -9.87 10.81
N LYS A 620 43.18 -9.30 11.07
CA LYS A 620 43.40 -7.84 11.20
C LYS A 620 42.47 -7.16 12.23
N VAL A 621 42.27 -7.80 13.38
CA VAL A 621 41.45 -7.25 14.48
C VAL A 621 42.23 -6.18 15.23
N GLY A 622 41.60 -5.03 15.47
CA GLY A 622 42.17 -3.97 16.33
C GLY A 622 42.21 -4.40 17.80
N ALA A 623 43.35 -4.16 18.47
CA ALA A 623 43.62 -4.62 19.84
C ALA A 623 42.55 -4.17 20.85
N THR A 624 41.98 -2.97 20.67
CA THR A 624 41.01 -2.37 21.60
C THR A 624 39.78 -3.25 21.86
N LYS A 625 39.17 -3.86 20.84
CA LYS A 625 37.96 -4.69 21.04
C LYS A 625 38.26 -6.02 21.72
N VAL A 626 39.47 -6.55 21.53
CA VAL A 626 39.91 -7.80 22.20
C VAL A 626 40.21 -7.52 23.66
N VAL A 627 40.81 -6.36 23.96
CA VAL A 627 41.03 -5.89 25.35
C VAL A 627 39.69 -5.64 26.04
N ASP A 628 38.78 -4.87 25.42
CA ASP A 628 37.43 -4.61 25.96
C ASP A 628 36.65 -5.90 26.27
N ALA A 629 36.82 -6.94 25.45
CA ALA A 629 36.20 -8.25 25.67
C ALA A 629 36.81 -8.98 26.87
N ARG A 630 38.14 -8.96 27.01
CA ARG A 630 38.82 -9.56 28.15
C ARG A 630 38.44 -8.86 29.46
N ASP A 631 38.42 -7.54 29.47
CA ASP A 631 38.06 -6.74 30.65
C ASP A 631 36.62 -6.99 31.11
N LYS A 632 35.72 -7.30 30.17
CA LYS A 632 34.31 -7.62 30.42
C LYS A 632 34.03 -9.11 30.56
N SER A 633 35.07 -9.96 30.66
CA SER A 633 34.94 -11.42 30.76
C SER A 633 34.16 -12.10 29.62
N VAL A 634 34.20 -11.49 28.43
CA VAL A 634 33.55 -11.99 27.21
C VAL A 634 34.44 -13.05 26.54
N LYS A 635 33.85 -14.16 26.09
CA LYS A 635 34.61 -15.25 25.47
C LYS A 635 35.05 -14.86 24.05
N VAL A 636 36.36 -14.74 23.83
CA VAL A 636 36.92 -14.44 22.51
C VAL A 636 37.15 -15.75 21.76
N ILE A 637 36.52 -15.91 20.59
CA ILE A 637 36.64 -17.09 19.74
C ILE A 637 37.08 -16.70 18.32
N THR A 638 37.73 -17.62 17.63
CA THR A 638 38.11 -17.47 16.22
C THR A 638 36.93 -17.77 15.30
N GLU A 639 37.02 -17.34 14.04
CA GLU A 639 36.04 -17.68 13.00
C GLU A 639 35.83 -19.20 12.86
N ALA A 640 36.91 -19.99 12.94
CA ALA A 640 36.83 -21.45 12.87
C ALA A 640 36.06 -22.05 14.06
N GLN A 641 36.38 -21.61 15.28
CA GLN A 641 35.68 -22.04 16.49
C GLN A 641 34.20 -21.63 16.49
N TYR A 642 33.87 -20.49 15.89
CA TYR A 642 32.47 -20.09 15.71
C TYR A 642 31.74 -21.06 14.76
N ARG A 643 32.39 -21.55 13.70
CA ARG A 643 31.79 -22.54 12.80
C ARG A 643 31.56 -23.88 13.48
N ASP A 644 32.57 -24.38 14.18
CA ASP A 644 32.45 -25.65 14.93
C ASP A 644 31.36 -25.56 16.00
N LEU A 645 31.10 -24.36 16.52
CA LEU A 645 30.03 -24.12 17.47
C LEU A 645 28.65 -24.21 16.82
N ILE A 646 28.49 -23.91 15.54
CA ILE A 646 27.16 -23.82 14.87
C ILE A 646 26.89 -24.95 13.87
N SER A 647 27.83 -25.87 13.71
CA SER A 647 27.77 -27.03 12.80
C SER A 647 27.01 -28.22 13.35
#